data_AF-A0AAN3QWN2-F1
#
_entry.id   AF-A0AAN3QWN2-F1
#
_cell.length_a   1.000
_cell.length_b   1.000
_cell.length_c   1.000
_cell.angle_alpha   90.00
_cell.angle_beta   90.00
_cell.angle_gamma   90.00
#
_symmetry.space_group_name_H-M   'P 1'
#
loop_
_entity.id
_entity.type
_entity.pdbx_description
1 polymer ?
#
loop_
_entity_poly.entity_id
_entity_poly.type
_entity_poly.pdbx_seq_one_letter_code
_entity_poly.pdbx_strand_id
1 'polypeptide(L)'
;MSLPLVSIVMPCYNRQEYIVDAIESILNQTYSNFEFIIIDDCSTDNTYEIVKKYAENDKRIIVLKNEKNQGIVYALNRGFSIAKGKYIARMDDDDISLPNRLEKQVEYMEANLNITVLGSFIEVFNEKFEKCYSWVCEDDPEILSILINFFNPMCHPSVMIRREFLNFYNLKYEEKYRHAEEYFLWTEILKHGGKIANIPEILLRYRRHSRSITSTFSEKQIWLVGEIQKMQLQRFFNTEEIECILKDLVFYPFTYNKINKLYSIILKMQNNDKSNIYSLDAYEKTIEKYCGRKSDIHIFFAINDSYVQHCCTCLASILVNSTTLDNFYFYIINNGKISDDNKKNILSLKDLKEFHLEFLDINMNDFKDCVITKECSHISLETYYRYIIAQLKPNLDRCLYLNCDIVVEDSLNLLYNIDLKDNYVGAVAESCNDAVNYYQNILECKKCFNAGILLLNLIKWRKKEVDKKLFFTTEVLKLQNKVKYVEQDVLNCTFKDKWFIISPIYNMQYFWYLGDYCKIYPEELLFFAKKYPKIIHYNGYIKPWINESLGKIPINIWKKYWNYLKLTPFKYKYYTEYQQNIKRINMQLYGASNRVKNQLSYRIGTILVNSKTLFQFISIPYKIIRVIHQYKKEKEIYQILVQLDINFKLKPLEDYIDYHEALKIKEHLSYKLGDLFVKHPFTFVFRVYKVYKEWKNNIIKG
;
A
#
# COMPACT_ATOMS: atom_id res chain seq x y z
N MET A 1 -46.80 -7.84 -27.24
CA MET A 1 -45.81 -8.11 -26.17
C MET A 1 -46.01 -7.06 -25.10
N SER A 2 -45.94 -7.44 -23.82
CA SER A 2 -45.87 -6.48 -22.71
C SER A 2 -44.65 -5.56 -22.88
N LEU A 3 -44.75 -4.31 -22.44
CA LEU A 3 -43.60 -3.40 -22.44
C LEU A 3 -42.47 -4.00 -21.59
N PRO A 4 -41.22 -4.09 -22.09
CA PRO A 4 -40.11 -4.60 -21.29
C PRO A 4 -39.88 -3.67 -20.11
N LEU A 5 -39.55 -4.21 -18.93
CA LEU A 5 -39.16 -3.35 -17.80
C LEU A 5 -37.70 -2.90 -17.94
N VAL A 6 -36.85 -3.77 -18.48
CA VAL A 6 -35.41 -3.52 -18.68
C VAL A 6 -35.08 -3.57 -20.16
N SER A 7 -34.34 -2.57 -20.65
CA SER A 7 -33.65 -2.61 -21.94
C SER A 7 -32.17 -2.84 -21.69
N ILE A 8 -31.62 -3.93 -22.19
CA ILE A 8 -30.19 -4.21 -22.10
C ILE A 8 -29.54 -3.66 -23.35
N VAL A 9 -28.50 -2.83 -23.22
CA VAL A 9 -27.78 -2.23 -24.36
C VAL A 9 -26.35 -2.75 -24.37
N MET A 10 -25.98 -3.43 -25.47
CA MET A 10 -24.65 -3.97 -25.71
C MET A 10 -24.13 -3.49 -27.08
N PRO A 11 -23.26 -2.48 -27.14
CA PRO A 11 -22.53 -2.19 -28.37
C PRO A 11 -21.51 -3.32 -28.62
N CYS A 12 -21.30 -3.68 -29.88
CA CYS A 12 -20.25 -4.64 -30.23
C CYS A 12 -19.45 -4.27 -31.47
N TYR A 13 -18.16 -4.65 -31.48
CA TYR A 13 -17.27 -4.47 -32.64
C TYR A 13 -16.12 -5.48 -32.63
N ASN A 14 -16.09 -6.39 -33.60
CA ASN A 14 -15.05 -7.40 -33.77
C ASN A 14 -14.77 -8.21 -32.48
N ARG A 15 -15.78 -8.98 -32.05
CA ARG A 15 -15.77 -9.83 -30.85
C ARG A 15 -16.23 -11.26 -31.09
N GLN A 16 -15.99 -11.82 -32.26
CA GLN A 16 -16.41 -13.21 -32.56
C GLN A 16 -15.91 -14.24 -31.51
N GLU A 17 -14.80 -13.95 -30.84
CA GLU A 17 -14.18 -14.80 -29.81
C GLU A 17 -14.97 -14.83 -28.48
N TYR A 18 -15.71 -13.75 -28.14
CA TYR A 18 -16.32 -13.58 -26.81
C TYR A 18 -17.83 -13.31 -26.83
N ILE A 19 -18.37 -12.89 -27.97
CA ILE A 19 -19.76 -12.44 -28.10
C ILE A 19 -20.79 -13.52 -27.69
N VAL A 20 -20.47 -14.79 -27.91
CA VAL A 20 -21.34 -15.92 -27.53
C VAL A 20 -21.50 -15.99 -26.00
N ASP A 21 -20.41 -15.95 -25.25
CA ASP A 21 -20.44 -15.95 -23.78
C ASP A 21 -21.26 -14.77 -23.26
N ALA A 22 -21.05 -13.58 -23.84
CA ALA A 22 -21.75 -12.36 -23.46
C ALA A 22 -23.27 -12.48 -23.69
N ILE A 23 -23.69 -12.93 -24.88
CA ILE A 23 -25.12 -13.11 -25.22
C ILE A 23 -25.75 -14.17 -24.33
N GLU A 24 -25.15 -15.36 -24.22
CA GLU A 24 -25.68 -16.45 -23.41
C GLU A 24 -25.82 -16.04 -21.94
N SER A 25 -24.88 -15.25 -21.41
CA SER A 25 -24.96 -14.76 -20.02
C SER A 25 -26.19 -13.86 -19.76
N ILE A 26 -26.67 -13.15 -20.79
CA ILE A 26 -27.88 -12.33 -20.73
C ILE A 26 -29.14 -13.16 -20.97
N LEU A 27 -29.12 -14.09 -21.92
CA LEU A 27 -30.29 -14.93 -22.21
C LEU A 27 -30.64 -15.87 -21.06
N ASN A 28 -29.63 -16.27 -20.27
CA ASN A 28 -29.75 -17.13 -19.09
C ASN A 28 -30.00 -16.36 -17.77
N GLN A 29 -30.40 -15.08 -17.83
CA GLN A 29 -30.79 -14.33 -16.63
C GLN A 29 -32.09 -14.88 -16.03
N THR A 30 -32.20 -14.90 -14.70
CA THR A 30 -33.42 -15.35 -13.98
C THR A 30 -34.60 -14.41 -14.22
N TYR A 31 -34.33 -13.12 -14.42
CA TYR A 31 -35.33 -12.12 -14.78
C TYR A 31 -35.62 -12.12 -16.28
N SER A 32 -36.88 -12.35 -16.67
CA SER A 32 -37.26 -12.57 -18.07
C SER A 32 -37.88 -11.36 -18.79
N ASN A 33 -38.33 -10.34 -18.05
CA ASN A 33 -39.04 -9.18 -18.62
C ASN A 33 -38.08 -8.09 -19.14
N PHE A 34 -37.33 -8.42 -20.19
CA PHE A 34 -36.39 -7.51 -20.83
C PHE A 34 -36.43 -7.57 -22.37
N GLU A 35 -35.91 -6.51 -23.00
CA GLU A 35 -35.44 -6.52 -24.38
C GLU A 35 -33.91 -6.40 -24.41
N PHE A 36 -33.26 -6.97 -25.43
CA PHE A 36 -31.80 -6.99 -25.55
C PHE A 36 -31.36 -6.35 -26.86
N ILE A 37 -30.90 -5.11 -26.76
CA ILE A 37 -30.50 -4.27 -27.88
C ILE A 37 -29.00 -4.44 -28.11
N ILE A 38 -28.64 -4.98 -29.27
CA ILE A 38 -27.26 -5.21 -29.68
C ILE A 38 -26.94 -4.31 -30.87
N ILE A 39 -25.96 -3.42 -30.71
CA ILE A 39 -25.56 -2.46 -31.75
C ILE A 39 -24.20 -2.88 -32.31
N ASP A 40 -24.19 -3.53 -33.47
CA ASP A 40 -22.97 -3.87 -34.20
C ASP A 40 -22.41 -2.61 -34.89
N ASP A 41 -21.22 -2.17 -34.47
CA ASP A 41 -20.57 -0.97 -34.99
C ASP A 41 -19.74 -1.26 -36.26
N CYS A 42 -20.38 -1.95 -37.21
CA CYS A 42 -19.81 -2.36 -38.49
C CYS A 42 -18.66 -3.38 -38.35
N SER A 43 -18.90 -4.49 -37.65
CA SER A 43 -17.91 -5.55 -37.50
C SER A 43 -17.51 -6.13 -38.86
N THR A 44 -16.22 -6.44 -38.98
CA THR A 44 -15.59 -7.05 -40.16
C THR A 44 -15.32 -8.55 -39.99
N ASP A 45 -15.49 -9.07 -38.78
CA ASP A 45 -15.40 -10.49 -38.45
C ASP A 45 -16.80 -11.14 -38.38
N ASN A 46 -16.90 -12.36 -37.85
CA ASN A 46 -18.18 -13.08 -37.76
C ASN A 46 -19.14 -12.56 -36.68
N THR A 47 -18.82 -11.48 -35.96
CA THR A 47 -19.64 -10.98 -34.83
C THR A 47 -21.08 -10.71 -35.25
N TYR A 48 -21.31 -9.94 -36.32
CA TYR A 48 -22.66 -9.58 -36.75
C TYR A 48 -23.50 -10.79 -37.13
N GLU A 49 -22.92 -11.76 -37.85
CA GLU A 49 -23.63 -12.97 -38.27
C GLU A 49 -24.01 -13.85 -37.08
N ILE A 50 -23.15 -13.94 -36.05
CA ILE A 50 -23.47 -14.62 -34.79
C ILE A 50 -24.66 -13.94 -34.11
N VAL A 51 -24.60 -12.61 -33.91
CA VAL A 51 -25.68 -11.84 -33.26
C VAL A 51 -27.00 -11.98 -34.03
N LYS A 52 -26.95 -11.89 -35.36
CA LYS A 52 -28.13 -12.03 -36.22
C LYS A 52 -28.80 -13.40 -36.05
N LYS A 53 -28.01 -14.48 -36.00
CA LYS A 53 -28.52 -15.83 -35.74
C LYS A 53 -29.23 -15.94 -34.38
N TYR A 54 -28.70 -15.27 -33.36
CA TYR A 54 -29.38 -15.21 -32.05
C TYR A 54 -30.71 -14.46 -32.15
N ALA A 55 -30.75 -13.32 -32.84
CA ALA A 55 -31.98 -12.53 -33.03
C ALA A 55 -33.07 -13.25 -33.83
N GLU A 56 -32.69 -14.13 -34.75
CA GLU A 56 -33.63 -15.01 -35.47
C GLU A 56 -34.31 -16.03 -34.53
N ASN A 57 -33.62 -16.45 -33.46
CA ASN A 57 -34.09 -17.47 -32.53
C ASN A 57 -34.77 -16.90 -31.26
N ASP A 58 -34.37 -15.71 -30.81
CA ASP A 58 -34.95 -15.06 -29.62
C ASP A 58 -35.47 -13.66 -29.95
N LYS A 59 -36.80 -13.51 -29.88
CA LYS A 59 -37.51 -12.26 -30.20
C LYS A 59 -37.25 -11.11 -29.23
N ARG A 60 -36.62 -11.37 -28.08
CA ARG A 60 -36.17 -10.32 -27.16
C ARG A 60 -34.98 -9.54 -27.73
N ILE A 61 -34.23 -10.12 -28.66
CA ILE A 61 -33.03 -9.52 -29.22
C ILE A 61 -33.37 -8.59 -30.38
N ILE A 62 -32.91 -7.35 -30.27
CA ILE A 62 -33.02 -6.31 -31.30
C ILE A 62 -31.60 -6.01 -31.78
N VAL A 63 -31.25 -6.48 -32.97
CA VAL A 63 -29.93 -6.23 -33.57
C VAL A 63 -30.01 -5.08 -34.56
N LEU A 64 -29.09 -4.13 -34.44
CA LEU A 64 -28.88 -3.06 -35.41
C LEU A 64 -27.42 -3.01 -35.84
N LYS A 65 -27.18 -2.85 -37.14
CA LYS A 65 -25.84 -2.64 -37.71
C LYS A 65 -25.63 -1.16 -38.05
N ASN A 66 -24.46 -0.61 -37.76
CA ASN A 66 -24.02 0.69 -38.26
C ASN A 66 -23.44 0.53 -39.67
N GLU A 67 -23.65 1.52 -40.54
CA GLU A 67 -23.12 1.52 -41.91
C GLU A 67 -21.58 1.63 -41.95
N LYS A 68 -21.03 2.31 -40.96
CA LYS A 68 -19.59 2.49 -40.74
C LYS A 68 -19.30 2.48 -39.24
N ASN A 69 -18.07 2.14 -38.86
CA ASN A 69 -17.64 2.25 -37.48
C ASN A 69 -17.72 3.73 -37.03
N GLN A 70 -18.52 3.98 -36.00
CA GLN A 70 -18.72 5.30 -35.39
C GLN A 70 -18.12 5.40 -33.98
N GLY A 71 -17.78 4.28 -33.37
CA GLY A 71 -17.25 4.15 -32.02
C GLY A 71 -18.32 3.90 -30.97
N ILE A 72 -17.85 3.51 -29.78
CA ILE A 72 -18.68 3.07 -28.65
C ILE A 72 -19.71 4.11 -28.20
N VAL A 73 -19.35 5.40 -28.14
CA VAL A 73 -20.25 6.47 -27.70
C VAL A 73 -21.46 6.61 -28.63
N TYR A 74 -21.25 6.55 -29.94
CA TYR A 74 -22.34 6.59 -30.91
C TYR A 74 -23.24 5.36 -30.77
N ALA A 75 -22.64 4.16 -30.69
CA ALA A 75 -23.38 2.91 -30.56
C ALA A 75 -24.23 2.87 -29.26
N LEU A 76 -23.66 3.31 -28.13
CA LEU A 76 -24.37 3.44 -26.85
C LEU A 76 -25.56 4.39 -26.96
N ASN A 77 -25.35 5.61 -27.47
CA ASN A 77 -26.41 6.59 -27.61
C ASN A 77 -27.51 6.12 -28.58
N ARG A 78 -27.15 5.41 -29.66
CA ARG A 78 -28.11 4.77 -30.57
C ARG A 78 -28.95 3.75 -29.83
N GLY A 79 -28.34 2.87 -29.04
CA GLY A 79 -29.05 1.89 -28.21
C GLY A 79 -29.95 2.53 -27.16
N PHE A 80 -29.47 3.58 -26.47
CA PHE A 80 -30.25 4.31 -25.47
C PHE A 80 -31.48 5.01 -26.09
N SER A 81 -31.35 5.53 -27.31
CA SER A 81 -32.45 6.24 -27.97
C SER A 81 -33.64 5.35 -28.33
N ILE A 82 -33.41 4.05 -28.54
CA ILE A 82 -34.47 3.10 -28.91
C ILE A 82 -34.95 2.24 -27.73
N ALA A 83 -34.30 2.34 -26.57
CA ALA A 83 -34.64 1.61 -25.36
C ALA A 83 -36.03 1.99 -24.82
N LYS A 84 -36.86 0.98 -24.56
CA LYS A 84 -38.25 1.14 -24.10
C LYS A 84 -38.42 0.90 -22.59
N GLY A 85 -37.50 0.17 -21.97
CA GLY A 85 -37.52 -0.20 -20.56
C GLY A 85 -37.58 0.98 -19.61
N LYS A 86 -38.21 0.79 -18.44
CA LYS A 86 -38.08 1.72 -17.32
C LYS A 86 -36.61 1.88 -16.93
N TYR A 87 -35.86 0.79 -17.00
CA TYR A 87 -34.43 0.75 -16.77
C TYR A 87 -33.63 0.42 -18.03
N ILE A 88 -32.45 1.00 -18.15
CA ILE A 88 -31.45 0.63 -19.15
C ILE A 88 -30.30 -0.07 -18.42
N ALA A 89 -30.11 -1.36 -18.67
CA ALA A 89 -28.94 -2.10 -18.21
C ALA A 89 -27.85 -2.05 -19.28
N ARG A 90 -26.61 -1.82 -18.89
CA ARG A 90 -25.47 -1.82 -19.81
C ARG A 90 -24.77 -3.18 -19.80
N MET A 91 -24.24 -3.61 -20.94
CA MET A 91 -23.40 -4.81 -21.06
C MET A 91 -22.20 -4.57 -22.01
N ASP A 92 -21.03 -5.16 -21.71
CA ASP A 92 -19.88 -5.27 -22.61
C ASP A 92 -20.00 -6.54 -23.47
N ASP A 93 -19.43 -6.53 -24.67
CA ASP A 93 -19.49 -7.64 -25.64
C ASP A 93 -18.47 -8.77 -25.38
N ASP A 94 -17.69 -8.66 -24.30
CA ASP A 94 -16.68 -9.63 -23.86
C ASP A 94 -16.80 -10.07 -22.38
N ASP A 95 -17.75 -9.50 -21.63
CA ASP A 95 -17.99 -9.80 -20.22
C ASP A 95 -19.05 -10.90 -20.00
N ILE A 96 -19.17 -11.39 -18.75
CA ILE A 96 -20.18 -12.39 -18.37
C ILE A 96 -21.08 -11.83 -17.26
N SER A 97 -22.37 -11.68 -17.55
CA SER A 97 -23.40 -11.34 -16.57
C SER A 97 -23.77 -12.57 -15.73
N LEU A 98 -23.72 -12.48 -14.41
CA LEU A 98 -24.12 -13.61 -13.56
C LEU A 98 -25.64 -13.78 -13.55
N PRO A 99 -26.18 -15.01 -13.43
CA PRO A 99 -27.60 -15.30 -13.72
C PRO A 99 -28.63 -14.43 -12.99
N ASN A 100 -28.33 -13.99 -11.77
CA ASN A 100 -29.27 -13.25 -10.93
C ASN A 100 -29.07 -11.72 -10.98
N ARG A 101 -28.23 -11.20 -11.90
CA ARG A 101 -27.88 -9.77 -11.95
C ARG A 101 -29.12 -8.91 -12.15
N LEU A 102 -29.88 -9.16 -13.22
CA LEU A 102 -31.01 -8.31 -13.58
C LEU A 102 -32.11 -8.33 -12.52
N GLU A 103 -32.42 -9.51 -11.97
CA GLU A 103 -33.40 -9.71 -10.90
C GLU A 103 -33.06 -8.83 -9.68
N LYS A 104 -31.84 -8.96 -9.16
CA LYS A 104 -31.38 -8.19 -8.00
C LYS A 104 -31.34 -6.69 -8.25
N GLN A 105 -30.93 -6.27 -9.45
CA GLN A 105 -30.90 -4.85 -9.79
C GLN A 105 -32.31 -4.26 -9.92
N VAL A 106 -33.26 -4.99 -10.50
CA VAL A 106 -34.67 -4.56 -10.58
C VAL A 106 -35.26 -4.45 -9.18
N GLU A 107 -35.12 -5.48 -8.35
CA GLU A 107 -35.61 -5.48 -6.96
C GLU A 107 -35.08 -4.27 -6.17
N TYR A 108 -33.77 -4.01 -6.26
CA TYR A 108 -33.15 -2.88 -5.59
C TYR A 108 -33.67 -1.53 -6.12
N MET A 109 -33.79 -1.37 -7.44
CA MET A 109 -34.24 -0.12 -8.05
C MET A 109 -35.72 0.19 -7.81
N GLU A 110 -36.57 -0.83 -7.68
CA GLU A 110 -37.97 -0.68 -7.28
C GLU A 110 -38.10 -0.36 -5.79
N ALA A 111 -37.26 -0.94 -4.93
CA ALA A 111 -37.23 -0.63 -3.50
C ALA A 111 -36.62 0.75 -3.18
N ASN A 112 -35.73 1.27 -4.04
CA ASN A 112 -35.00 2.52 -3.84
C ASN A 112 -35.24 3.50 -4.99
N LEU A 113 -36.42 4.14 -4.99
CA LEU A 113 -36.87 5.02 -6.09
C LEU A 113 -35.97 6.25 -6.32
N ASN A 114 -35.20 6.67 -5.31
CA ASN A 114 -34.27 7.78 -5.37
C ASN A 114 -32.92 7.44 -6.05
N ILE A 115 -32.64 6.16 -6.30
CA ILE A 115 -31.42 5.74 -7.00
C ILE A 115 -31.62 5.87 -8.50
N THR A 116 -30.65 6.53 -9.15
CA THR A 116 -30.63 6.81 -10.59
C THR A 116 -29.77 5.81 -11.35
N VAL A 117 -28.59 5.49 -10.82
CA VAL A 117 -27.64 4.54 -11.41
C VAL A 117 -27.25 3.52 -10.35
N LEU A 118 -27.38 2.24 -10.69
CA LEU A 118 -27.02 1.13 -9.81
C LEU A 118 -26.03 0.21 -10.50
N GLY A 119 -24.83 0.10 -9.97
CA GLY A 119 -23.83 -0.91 -10.37
C GLY A 119 -23.85 -2.13 -9.45
N SER A 120 -22.82 -2.95 -9.58
CA SER A 120 -22.55 -4.07 -8.67
C SER A 120 -21.06 -4.22 -8.45
N PHE A 121 -20.67 -4.99 -7.44
CA PHE A 121 -19.31 -5.50 -7.39
C PHE A 121 -19.08 -6.44 -8.57
N ILE A 122 -17.80 -6.60 -8.93
CA ILE A 122 -17.37 -7.39 -10.07
C ILE A 122 -16.30 -8.40 -9.66
N GLU A 123 -16.11 -9.42 -10.47
CA GLU A 123 -14.95 -10.29 -10.40
C GLU A 123 -14.13 -10.10 -11.66
N VAL A 124 -12.88 -9.66 -11.54
CA VAL A 124 -12.01 -9.50 -12.70
C VAL A 124 -11.32 -10.83 -12.99
N PHE A 125 -11.28 -11.25 -14.25
CA PHE A 125 -10.55 -12.45 -14.68
C PHE A 125 -9.78 -12.20 -15.99
N ASN A 126 -8.72 -12.96 -16.22
CA ASN A 126 -7.94 -12.91 -17.46
C ASN A 126 -8.19 -14.15 -18.35
N GLU A 127 -7.51 -14.24 -19.49
CA GLU A 127 -7.57 -15.41 -20.40
C GLU A 127 -7.19 -16.75 -19.73
N LYS A 128 -6.41 -16.71 -18.65
CA LYS A 128 -6.05 -17.89 -17.84
C LYS A 128 -7.05 -18.18 -16.71
N PHE A 129 -8.14 -17.42 -16.63
CA PHE A 129 -9.13 -17.46 -15.55
C PHE A 129 -8.54 -17.24 -14.15
N GLU A 130 -7.40 -16.55 -14.06
CA GLU A 130 -6.84 -16.13 -12.78
C GLU A 130 -7.67 -14.97 -12.22
N LYS A 131 -8.08 -15.09 -10.96
CA LYS A 131 -8.86 -14.04 -10.28
C LYS A 131 -7.99 -12.80 -10.05
N CYS A 132 -8.53 -11.65 -10.39
CA CYS A 132 -7.96 -10.33 -10.18
C CYS A 132 -8.86 -9.49 -9.26
N TYR A 133 -8.30 -8.43 -8.67
CA TYR A 133 -9.02 -7.51 -7.77
C TYR A 133 -10.11 -6.70 -8.48
N SER A 134 -11.28 -6.61 -7.84
CA SER A 134 -12.33 -5.63 -8.18
C SER A 134 -11.91 -4.24 -7.73
N TRP A 135 -11.98 -3.25 -8.63
CA TRP A 135 -11.83 -1.84 -8.22
C TRP A 135 -13.10 -1.23 -7.62
N VAL A 136 -14.25 -1.88 -7.84
CA VAL A 136 -15.54 -1.49 -7.27
C VAL A 136 -15.70 -2.22 -5.93
N CYS A 137 -15.68 -1.45 -4.85
CA CYS A 137 -15.76 -1.95 -3.48
C CYS A 137 -16.52 -1.01 -2.51
N GLU A 138 -17.25 -0.05 -3.05
CA GLU A 138 -18.09 0.90 -2.29
C GLU A 138 -19.53 0.77 -2.78
N ASP A 139 -20.47 0.74 -1.85
CA ASP A 139 -21.91 0.57 -2.09
C ASP A 139 -22.76 1.74 -1.56
N ASP A 140 -22.26 2.51 -0.60
CA ASP A 140 -23.00 3.63 0.00
C ASP A 140 -23.14 4.81 -0.99
N PRO A 141 -24.37 5.24 -1.34
CA PRO A 141 -24.59 6.31 -2.31
C PRO A 141 -23.98 7.67 -1.90
N GLU A 142 -23.99 7.98 -0.61
CA GLU A 142 -23.47 9.24 -0.10
C GLU A 142 -21.93 9.26 -0.21
N ILE A 143 -21.28 8.13 0.11
CA ILE A 143 -19.82 8.01 -0.05
C ILE A 143 -19.41 8.01 -1.53
N LEU A 144 -20.13 7.27 -2.38
CA LEU A 144 -19.89 7.25 -3.84
C LEU A 144 -19.97 8.65 -4.46
N SER A 145 -20.89 9.49 -3.96
CA SER A 145 -21.05 10.88 -4.42
C SER A 145 -19.79 11.72 -4.17
N ILE A 146 -19.04 11.46 -3.10
CA ILE A 146 -17.76 12.13 -2.82
C ILE A 146 -16.63 11.49 -3.63
N LEU A 147 -16.55 10.15 -3.68
CA LEU A 147 -15.47 9.43 -4.37
C LEU A 147 -15.39 9.74 -5.88
N ILE A 148 -16.53 10.06 -6.51
CA ILE A 148 -16.58 10.45 -7.92
C ILE A 148 -15.67 11.64 -8.27
N ASN A 149 -15.29 12.48 -7.29
CA ASN A 149 -14.37 13.59 -7.52
C ASN A 149 -12.92 13.12 -7.76
N PHE A 150 -12.60 11.90 -7.33
CA PHE A 150 -11.24 11.36 -7.35
C PHE A 150 -11.06 10.23 -8.36
N PHE A 151 -12.07 9.41 -8.62
CA PHE A 151 -12.01 8.34 -9.63
C PHE A 151 -13.42 7.88 -10.01
N ASN A 152 -13.55 6.98 -10.99
CA ASN A 152 -14.82 6.32 -11.30
C ASN A 152 -15.03 5.10 -10.37
N PRO A 153 -15.94 5.16 -9.39
CA PRO A 153 -16.17 4.06 -8.46
C PRO A 153 -17.16 3.02 -8.99
N MET A 154 -17.61 3.16 -10.23
CA MET A 154 -18.61 2.30 -10.87
C MET A 154 -17.96 1.47 -11.99
N CYS A 155 -18.42 0.25 -12.20
CA CYS A 155 -18.01 -0.56 -13.37
C CYS A 155 -19.09 -0.44 -14.45
N HIS A 156 -18.76 0.20 -15.59
CA HIS A 156 -19.73 0.45 -16.67
C HIS A 156 -20.56 -0.77 -17.08
N PRO A 157 -19.99 -1.97 -17.37
CA PRO A 157 -20.78 -3.13 -17.77
C PRO A 157 -21.71 -3.68 -16.69
N SER A 158 -21.56 -3.26 -15.43
CA SER A 158 -22.43 -3.69 -14.34
C SER A 158 -23.66 -2.81 -14.16
N VAL A 159 -23.73 -1.61 -14.76
CA VAL A 159 -24.74 -0.61 -14.36
C VAL A 159 -26.13 -0.84 -14.93
N MET A 160 -27.13 -0.41 -14.18
CA MET A 160 -28.53 -0.23 -14.56
C MET A 160 -28.95 1.22 -14.24
N ILE A 161 -29.58 1.90 -15.20
CA ILE A 161 -29.90 3.33 -15.12
C ILE A 161 -31.42 3.53 -15.24
N ARG A 162 -31.99 4.42 -14.42
CA ARG A 162 -33.38 4.88 -14.56
C ARG A 162 -33.52 5.76 -15.80
N ARG A 163 -34.17 5.25 -16.85
CA ARG A 163 -34.23 5.90 -18.17
C ARG A 163 -34.91 7.28 -18.12
N GLU A 164 -35.96 7.40 -17.32
CA GLU A 164 -36.72 8.65 -17.16
C GLU A 164 -35.83 9.83 -16.77
N PHE A 165 -34.84 9.62 -15.89
CA PHE A 165 -33.92 10.66 -15.44
C PHE A 165 -33.05 11.17 -16.60
N LEU A 166 -32.52 10.26 -17.43
CA LEU A 166 -31.73 10.63 -18.61
C LEU A 166 -32.58 11.44 -19.59
N ASN A 167 -33.82 11.02 -19.85
CA ASN A 167 -34.72 11.70 -20.77
C ASN A 167 -35.11 13.09 -20.27
N PHE A 168 -35.43 13.23 -18.99
CA PHE A 168 -35.87 14.48 -18.39
C PHE A 168 -34.78 15.58 -18.50
N TYR A 169 -33.52 15.22 -18.24
CA TYR A 169 -32.38 16.15 -18.32
C TYR A 169 -31.65 16.10 -19.68
N ASN A 170 -32.14 15.32 -20.65
CA ASN A 170 -31.51 15.10 -21.96
C ASN A 170 -30.02 14.70 -21.86
N LEU A 171 -29.69 13.84 -20.91
CA LEU A 171 -28.33 13.37 -20.66
C LEU A 171 -27.98 12.22 -21.59
N LYS A 172 -26.77 12.27 -22.15
CA LYS A 172 -26.24 11.28 -23.11
C LYS A 172 -24.73 11.13 -22.93
N TYR A 173 -24.16 10.07 -23.49
CA TYR A 173 -22.71 9.94 -23.57
C TYR A 173 -22.14 11.00 -24.50
N GLU A 174 -21.11 11.71 -24.05
CA GLU A 174 -20.48 12.78 -24.81
C GLU A 174 -19.23 12.31 -25.55
N GLU A 175 -19.22 12.50 -26.86
CA GLU A 175 -18.17 12.05 -27.77
C GLU A 175 -16.78 12.58 -27.40
N LYS A 176 -16.70 13.81 -26.86
CA LYS A 176 -15.43 14.39 -26.39
C LYS A 176 -14.76 13.59 -25.27
N TYR A 177 -15.51 12.77 -24.53
CA TYR A 177 -14.98 11.94 -23.44
C TYR A 177 -14.90 10.46 -23.80
N ARG A 178 -14.90 10.08 -25.09
CA ARG A 178 -14.68 8.69 -25.51
C ARG A 178 -13.47 8.07 -24.78
N HIS A 179 -13.68 6.91 -24.15
CA HIS A 179 -12.83 6.16 -23.21
C HIS A 179 -12.95 6.53 -21.72
N ALA A 180 -13.73 7.56 -21.38
CA ALA A 180 -14.12 7.94 -20.02
C ALA A 180 -15.57 8.46 -19.98
N GLU A 181 -16.37 8.07 -20.97
CA GLU A 181 -17.70 8.60 -21.24
C GLU A 181 -18.67 8.34 -20.10
N GLU A 182 -18.55 7.19 -19.44
CA GLU A 182 -19.36 6.81 -18.29
C GLU A 182 -18.98 7.65 -17.08
N TYR A 183 -17.68 7.91 -16.88
CA TYR A 183 -17.23 8.68 -15.72
C TYR A 183 -17.78 10.10 -15.81
N PHE A 184 -17.69 10.72 -16.98
CA PHE A 184 -18.29 12.03 -17.20
C PHE A 184 -19.82 12.01 -17.00
N LEU A 185 -20.53 11.02 -17.56
CA LEU A 185 -21.98 10.90 -17.42
C LEU A 185 -22.41 10.80 -15.94
N TRP A 186 -21.70 10.03 -15.10
CA TRP A 186 -21.99 9.96 -13.67
C TRP A 186 -21.86 11.31 -12.98
N THR A 187 -20.88 12.11 -13.37
CA THR A 187 -20.74 13.46 -12.82
C THR A 187 -21.88 14.38 -13.22
N GLU A 188 -22.39 14.27 -14.46
CA GLU A 188 -23.55 15.06 -14.91
C GLU A 188 -24.85 14.61 -14.25
N ILE A 189 -25.02 13.30 -14.00
CA ILE A 189 -26.18 12.78 -13.26
C ILE A 189 -26.20 13.34 -11.84
N LEU A 190 -25.07 13.31 -11.13
CA LEU A 190 -24.96 13.86 -9.77
C LEU A 190 -25.21 15.38 -9.73
N LYS A 191 -24.72 16.13 -10.75
CA LYS A 191 -24.99 17.58 -10.86
C LYS A 191 -26.48 17.91 -10.97
N HIS A 192 -27.30 17.00 -11.50
CA HIS A 192 -28.76 17.15 -11.60
C HIS A 192 -29.52 16.49 -10.43
N GLY A 193 -28.83 16.14 -9.35
CA GLY A 193 -29.44 15.55 -8.14
C GLY A 193 -29.75 14.06 -8.25
N GLY A 194 -29.26 13.37 -9.29
CA GLY A 194 -29.34 11.91 -9.37
C GLY A 194 -28.45 11.25 -8.32
N LYS A 195 -28.70 9.99 -7.99
CA LYS A 195 -27.89 9.21 -7.05
C LYS A 195 -27.30 7.97 -7.71
N ILE A 196 -26.07 7.63 -7.32
CA ILE A 196 -25.37 6.42 -7.77
C ILE A 196 -25.17 5.48 -6.58
N ALA A 197 -25.27 4.16 -6.81
CA ALA A 197 -25.10 3.12 -5.79
C ALA A 197 -24.46 1.87 -6.40
N ASN A 198 -23.88 0.98 -5.59
CA ASN A 198 -23.57 -0.38 -6.02
C ASN A 198 -24.27 -1.40 -5.13
N ILE A 199 -24.63 -2.56 -5.68
CA ILE A 199 -24.97 -3.73 -4.86
C ILE A 199 -23.65 -4.36 -4.38
N PRO A 200 -23.47 -4.64 -3.06
CA PRO A 200 -22.27 -5.27 -2.51
C PRO A 200 -22.22 -6.79 -2.79
N GLU A 201 -22.57 -7.17 -4.02
CA GLU A 201 -22.57 -8.53 -4.54
C GLU A 201 -21.86 -8.57 -5.89
N ILE A 202 -21.08 -9.62 -6.11
CA ILE A 202 -20.48 -9.88 -7.42
C ILE A 202 -21.61 -10.33 -8.35
N LEU A 203 -21.95 -9.51 -9.36
CA LEU A 203 -23.00 -9.81 -10.35
C LEU A 203 -22.51 -9.76 -11.81
N LEU A 204 -21.22 -9.46 -12.01
CA LEU A 204 -20.58 -9.44 -13.32
C LEU A 204 -19.15 -9.98 -13.19
N ARG A 205 -18.75 -10.82 -14.14
CA ARG A 205 -17.35 -11.17 -14.33
C ARG A 205 -16.78 -10.32 -15.46
N TYR A 206 -15.80 -9.48 -15.12
CA TYR A 206 -15.16 -8.53 -16.02
C TYR A 206 -13.90 -9.15 -16.65
N ARG A 207 -13.87 -9.26 -17.97
CA ARG A 207 -12.79 -9.92 -18.71
C ARG A 207 -11.68 -8.93 -19.03
N ARG A 208 -10.43 -9.27 -18.69
CA ARG A 208 -9.23 -8.51 -19.08
C ARG A 208 -8.41 -9.27 -20.11
N HIS A 209 -8.22 -8.65 -21.27
CA HIS A 209 -7.33 -9.12 -22.33
C HIS A 209 -6.58 -7.96 -22.99
N SER A 210 -5.56 -8.29 -23.80
CA SER A 210 -4.66 -7.31 -24.45
C SER A 210 -5.40 -6.33 -25.37
N ARG A 211 -6.49 -6.77 -26.02
CA ARG A 211 -7.34 -5.95 -26.90
C ARG A 211 -8.39 -5.07 -26.18
N SER A 212 -8.42 -5.07 -24.83
CA SER A 212 -9.37 -4.24 -24.08
C SER A 212 -9.09 -2.76 -24.30
N ILE A 213 -10.13 -1.92 -24.25
CA ILE A 213 -9.99 -0.45 -24.40
C ILE A 213 -8.99 0.09 -23.37
N THR A 214 -9.10 -0.36 -22.12
CA THR A 214 -8.22 0.02 -21.00
C THR A 214 -6.74 -0.31 -21.26
N SER A 215 -6.45 -1.35 -22.07
CA SER A 215 -5.08 -1.71 -22.44
C SER A 215 -4.59 -0.99 -23.69
N THR A 216 -5.50 -0.65 -24.62
CA THR A 216 -5.16 -0.10 -25.94
C THR A 216 -5.07 1.44 -25.94
N PHE A 217 -5.88 2.11 -25.11
CA PHE A 217 -6.02 3.58 -25.09
C PHE A 217 -5.66 4.20 -23.73
N SER A 218 -4.79 3.54 -22.96
CA SER A 218 -4.51 3.90 -21.56
C SER A 218 -4.07 5.35 -21.38
N GLU A 219 -3.22 5.90 -22.25
CA GLU A 219 -2.73 7.29 -22.12
C GLU A 219 -3.85 8.32 -22.32
N LYS A 220 -4.68 8.13 -23.35
CA LYS A 220 -5.81 9.03 -23.63
C LYS A 220 -6.87 8.95 -22.54
N GLN A 221 -7.15 7.75 -22.04
CA GLN A 221 -8.07 7.55 -20.92
C GLN A 221 -7.55 8.25 -19.65
N ILE A 222 -6.27 8.10 -19.30
CA ILE A 222 -5.65 8.78 -18.15
C ILE A 222 -5.79 10.29 -18.29
N TRP A 223 -5.53 10.84 -19.49
CA TRP A 223 -5.68 12.27 -19.75
C TRP A 223 -7.13 12.75 -19.55
N LEU A 224 -8.11 12.06 -20.15
CA LEU A 224 -9.54 12.42 -20.01
C LEU A 224 -10.04 12.31 -18.58
N VAL A 225 -9.65 11.25 -17.85
CA VAL A 225 -9.95 11.09 -16.42
C VAL A 225 -9.38 12.26 -15.63
N GLY A 226 -8.13 12.66 -15.91
CA GLY A 226 -7.51 13.83 -15.31
C GLY A 226 -8.28 15.13 -15.56
N GLU A 227 -8.78 15.35 -16.77
CA GLU A 227 -9.60 16.52 -17.10
C GLU A 227 -10.95 16.51 -16.36
N ILE A 228 -11.61 15.35 -16.25
CA ILE A 228 -12.85 15.21 -15.47
C ILE A 228 -12.58 15.49 -13.98
N GLN A 229 -11.52 14.93 -13.41
CA GLN A 229 -11.12 15.15 -12.02
C GLN A 229 -10.84 16.64 -11.75
N LYS A 230 -10.08 17.31 -12.62
CA LYS A 230 -9.82 18.76 -12.52
C LYS A 230 -11.12 19.54 -12.54
N MET A 231 -12.02 19.25 -13.49
CA MET A 231 -13.31 19.92 -13.59
C MET A 231 -14.15 19.75 -12.31
N GLN A 232 -14.15 18.57 -11.69
CA GLN A 232 -14.86 18.35 -10.43
C GLN A 232 -14.20 19.12 -9.27
N LEU A 233 -12.88 19.02 -9.13
CA LEU A 233 -12.13 19.59 -8.00
C LEU A 233 -11.99 21.12 -8.06
N GLN A 234 -12.08 21.75 -9.24
CA GLN A 234 -12.07 23.21 -9.43
C GLN A 234 -13.15 23.95 -8.65
N ARG A 235 -14.20 23.25 -8.23
CA ARG A 235 -15.25 23.79 -7.36
C ARG A 235 -14.77 24.06 -5.94
N PHE A 236 -13.78 23.31 -5.47
CA PHE A 236 -13.32 23.30 -4.08
C PHE A 236 -11.89 23.83 -3.91
N PHE A 237 -11.08 23.77 -4.97
CA PHE A 237 -9.64 24.01 -4.91
C PHE A 237 -9.18 24.89 -6.06
N ASN A 238 -8.08 25.62 -5.85
CA ASN A 238 -7.38 26.30 -6.93
C ASN A 238 -6.50 25.32 -7.74
N THR A 239 -5.96 25.78 -8.88
CA THR A 239 -5.18 24.93 -9.80
C THR A 239 -3.97 24.25 -9.15
N GLU A 240 -3.17 24.97 -8.35
CA GLU A 240 -1.97 24.43 -7.72
C GLU A 240 -2.32 23.31 -6.72
N GLU A 241 -3.41 23.51 -5.97
CA GLU A 241 -3.92 22.52 -5.02
C GLU A 241 -4.40 21.25 -5.74
N ILE A 242 -5.11 21.40 -6.86
CA ILE A 242 -5.59 20.27 -7.65
C ILE A 242 -4.41 19.45 -8.17
N GLU A 243 -3.38 20.09 -8.71
CA GLU A 243 -2.18 19.38 -9.16
C GLU A 243 -1.51 18.59 -8.02
N CYS A 244 -1.44 19.18 -6.83
CA CYS A 244 -0.92 18.50 -5.63
C CYS A 244 -1.81 17.34 -5.16
N ILE A 245 -3.14 17.46 -5.30
CA ILE A 245 -4.09 16.40 -4.96
C ILE A 245 -3.93 15.24 -5.94
N LEU A 246 -3.95 15.51 -7.25
CA LEU A 246 -3.90 14.49 -8.28
C LEU A 246 -2.56 13.75 -8.35
N LYS A 247 -1.47 14.41 -7.97
CA LYS A 247 -0.13 13.81 -7.91
C LYS A 247 0.04 12.87 -6.71
N ASP A 248 -0.55 13.22 -5.57
CA ASP A 248 -0.22 12.58 -4.30
C ASP A 248 -1.27 11.55 -3.83
N LEU A 249 -2.49 11.60 -4.36
CA LEU A 249 -3.53 10.63 -4.01
C LEU A 249 -3.34 9.30 -4.78
N VAL A 250 -3.56 8.22 -4.05
CA VAL A 250 -3.75 6.86 -4.56
C VAL A 250 -5.23 6.68 -4.88
N PHE A 251 -5.57 6.69 -6.17
CA PHE A 251 -6.97 6.52 -6.58
C PHE A 251 -7.50 5.10 -6.36
N TYR A 252 -6.61 4.10 -6.40
CA TYR A 252 -6.99 2.72 -6.08
C TYR A 252 -5.83 1.91 -5.48
N PRO A 253 -6.04 1.18 -4.36
CA PRO A 253 -7.22 1.27 -3.49
C PRO A 253 -7.20 2.56 -2.65
N PHE A 254 -8.34 3.23 -2.56
CA PHE A 254 -8.45 4.56 -1.93
C PHE A 254 -8.06 4.56 -0.43
N THR A 255 -8.18 3.41 0.24
CA THR A 255 -7.82 3.20 1.65
C THR A 255 -6.32 3.35 1.96
N TYR A 256 -5.45 3.36 0.96
CA TYR A 256 -4.00 3.52 1.16
C TYR A 256 -3.53 4.98 1.15
N ASN A 257 -4.43 5.93 0.87
CA ASN A 257 -4.14 7.37 1.02
C ASN A 257 -3.75 7.72 2.46
N LYS A 258 -2.89 8.72 2.63
CA LYS A 258 -2.59 9.26 3.96
C LYS A 258 -3.85 9.89 4.57
N ILE A 259 -4.25 9.42 5.74
CA ILE A 259 -5.48 9.82 6.45
C ILE A 259 -5.46 11.32 6.71
N ASN A 260 -4.34 11.86 7.21
CA ASN A 260 -4.26 13.28 7.51
C ASN A 260 -4.45 14.19 6.27
N LYS A 261 -3.91 13.77 5.12
CA LYS A 261 -4.06 14.47 3.84
C LYS A 261 -5.48 14.31 3.29
N LEU A 262 -6.04 13.10 3.35
CA LEU A 262 -7.40 12.85 2.90
C LEU A 262 -8.42 13.64 3.74
N TYR A 263 -8.25 13.64 5.06
CA TYR A 263 -9.08 14.39 6.00
C TYR A 263 -9.06 15.89 5.70
N SER A 264 -7.88 16.47 5.45
CA SER A 264 -7.79 17.91 5.12
C SER A 264 -8.42 18.25 3.78
N ILE A 265 -8.29 17.38 2.78
CA ILE A 265 -8.94 17.52 1.47
C ILE A 265 -10.46 17.50 1.65
N ILE A 266 -11.01 16.48 2.31
CA ILE A 266 -12.46 16.32 2.46
C ILE A 266 -13.05 17.47 3.30
N LEU A 267 -12.40 17.88 4.40
CA LEU A 267 -12.84 19.04 5.17
C LEU A 267 -12.83 20.33 4.34
N LYS A 268 -11.83 20.52 3.48
CA LYS A 268 -11.77 21.70 2.61
C LYS A 268 -12.85 21.65 1.53
N MET A 269 -13.15 20.48 0.97
CA MET A 269 -14.31 20.30 0.10
C MET A 269 -15.61 20.70 0.82
N GLN A 270 -15.84 20.14 2.01
CA GLN A 270 -17.01 20.44 2.85
C GLN A 270 -17.15 21.94 3.11
N ASN A 271 -16.07 22.63 3.49
CA ASN A 271 -16.10 24.07 3.77
C ASN A 271 -16.32 24.93 2.51
N ASN A 272 -15.92 24.43 1.34
CA ASN A 272 -15.99 25.17 0.08
C ASN A 272 -17.20 24.79 -0.79
N ASP A 273 -18.03 23.83 -0.39
CA ASP A 273 -19.22 23.39 -1.11
C ASP A 273 -20.39 24.37 -0.99
N LYS A 274 -20.21 25.58 -1.56
CA LYS A 274 -21.20 26.67 -1.48
C LYS A 274 -22.56 26.33 -2.08
N SER A 275 -22.59 25.37 -3.01
CA SER A 275 -23.79 24.91 -3.69
C SER A 275 -24.50 23.77 -2.97
N ASN A 276 -23.97 23.27 -1.85
CA ASN A 276 -24.47 22.10 -1.13
C ASN A 276 -24.75 20.93 -2.08
N ILE A 277 -23.80 20.65 -2.99
CA ILE A 277 -23.94 19.55 -3.94
C ILE A 277 -23.98 18.22 -3.17
N TYR A 278 -23.21 18.13 -2.09
CA TYR A 278 -23.17 16.97 -1.23
C TYR A 278 -23.79 17.27 0.13
N SER A 279 -24.47 16.27 0.69
CA SER A 279 -25.04 16.37 2.03
C SER A 279 -23.94 16.41 3.09
N LEU A 280 -24.23 16.99 4.26
CA LEU A 280 -23.32 16.91 5.40
C LEU A 280 -23.02 15.45 5.78
N ASP A 281 -24.05 14.60 5.72
CA ASP A 281 -23.97 13.15 5.95
C ASP A 281 -22.98 12.46 4.98
N ALA A 282 -22.92 12.88 3.70
CA ALA A 282 -21.94 12.36 2.74
C ALA A 282 -20.50 12.64 3.15
N TYR A 283 -20.21 13.87 3.60
CA TYR A 283 -18.89 14.21 4.11
C TYR A 283 -18.56 13.43 5.39
N GLU A 284 -19.49 13.38 6.34
CA GLU A 284 -19.30 12.69 7.62
C GLU A 284 -19.07 11.20 7.45
N LYS A 285 -19.88 10.51 6.65
CA LYS A 285 -19.69 9.08 6.31
C LYS A 285 -18.38 8.82 5.59
N THR A 286 -17.99 9.69 4.66
CA THR A 286 -16.72 9.54 3.94
C THR A 286 -15.52 9.71 4.89
N ILE A 287 -15.58 10.71 5.77
CA ILE A 287 -14.57 10.92 6.82
C ILE A 287 -14.53 9.71 7.75
N GLU A 288 -15.67 9.24 8.26
CA GLU A 288 -15.71 8.10 9.17
C GLU A 288 -15.09 6.85 8.54
N LYS A 289 -15.43 6.55 7.29
CA LYS A 289 -14.94 5.37 6.57
C LYS A 289 -13.43 5.42 6.28
N TYR A 290 -12.92 6.55 5.79
CA TYR A 290 -11.54 6.62 5.28
C TYR A 290 -10.56 7.33 6.19
N CYS A 291 -11.04 8.11 7.17
CA CYS A 291 -10.21 8.88 8.10
C CYS A 291 -10.44 8.47 9.56
N GLY A 292 -11.62 7.94 9.88
CA GLY A 292 -12.02 7.54 11.21
C GLY A 292 -12.90 8.57 11.91
N ARG A 293 -12.99 8.48 13.24
CA ARG A 293 -13.94 9.26 14.06
C ARG A 293 -13.27 9.92 15.23
N LYS A 294 -13.88 10.94 15.82
CA LYS A 294 -13.33 11.58 17.02
C LYS A 294 -13.11 10.53 18.12
N SER A 295 -11.86 10.41 18.59
CA SER A 295 -11.42 9.30 19.43
C SER A 295 -10.43 9.76 20.49
N ASP A 296 -10.63 9.29 21.71
CA ASP A 296 -9.64 9.35 22.79
C ASP A 296 -8.76 8.09 22.69
N ILE A 297 -7.58 8.27 22.08
CA ILE A 297 -6.64 7.21 21.76
C ILE A 297 -5.68 7.02 22.94
N HIS A 298 -5.90 5.93 23.69
CA HIS A 298 -5.06 5.52 24.81
C HIS A 298 -3.90 4.65 24.34
N ILE A 299 -2.66 5.10 24.57
CA ILE A 299 -1.43 4.46 24.06
C ILE A 299 -0.45 4.20 25.22
N PHE A 300 -0.02 2.95 25.35
CA PHE A 300 0.94 2.50 26.35
C PHE A 300 2.30 2.22 25.72
N PHE A 301 3.35 2.65 26.41
CA PHE A 301 4.74 2.28 26.15
C PHE A 301 5.32 1.69 27.42
N ALA A 302 6.16 0.66 27.31
CA ALA A 302 6.96 0.17 28.42
C ALA A 302 8.45 0.37 28.10
N ILE A 303 9.09 1.29 28.82
CA ILE A 303 10.46 1.72 28.53
C ILE A 303 11.25 2.01 29.82
N ASN A 304 12.57 1.95 29.71
CA ASN A 304 13.48 2.55 30.68
C ASN A 304 14.07 3.87 30.14
N ASP A 305 14.86 4.52 30.98
CA ASP A 305 15.45 5.83 30.70
C ASP A 305 16.27 5.87 29.39
N SER A 306 16.97 4.77 29.05
CA SER A 306 17.81 4.70 27.83
C SER A 306 17.00 4.73 26.53
N TYR A 307 15.70 4.39 26.57
CA TYR A 307 14.82 4.37 25.40
C TYR A 307 14.01 5.67 25.21
N VAL A 308 14.18 6.67 26.09
CA VAL A 308 13.39 7.92 26.04
C VAL A 308 13.57 8.65 24.71
N GLN A 309 14.77 8.69 24.14
CA GLN A 309 14.99 9.28 22.81
C GLN A 309 14.09 8.64 21.73
N HIS A 310 14.02 7.32 21.73
CA HIS A 310 13.24 6.56 20.75
C HIS A 310 11.74 6.74 21.00
N CYS A 311 11.33 6.74 22.26
CA CYS A 311 9.96 7.08 22.67
C CYS A 311 9.56 8.48 22.18
N CYS A 312 10.37 9.51 22.43
CA CYS A 312 10.12 10.86 21.93
C CYS A 312 10.01 10.90 20.39
N THR A 313 10.84 10.14 19.68
CA THR A 313 10.79 10.06 18.21
C THR A 313 9.49 9.41 17.73
N CYS A 314 9.06 8.32 18.38
CA CYS A 314 7.79 7.66 18.12
C CYS A 314 6.61 8.60 18.39
N LEU A 315 6.55 9.25 19.56
CA LEU A 315 5.50 10.21 19.92
C LEU A 315 5.45 11.36 18.92
N ALA A 316 6.59 11.97 18.57
CA ALA A 316 6.64 13.02 17.58
C ALA A 316 6.03 12.57 16.23
N SER A 317 6.34 11.33 15.80
CA SER A 317 5.74 10.78 14.58
C SER A 317 4.23 10.56 14.67
N ILE A 318 3.71 10.14 15.83
CA ILE A 318 2.26 10.00 16.08
C ILE A 318 1.58 11.37 16.01
N LEU A 319 2.11 12.36 16.73
CA LEU A 319 1.49 13.67 16.90
C LEU A 319 1.39 14.41 15.57
N VAL A 320 2.46 14.48 14.78
CA VAL A 320 2.48 15.28 13.53
C VAL A 320 1.73 14.63 12.36
N ASN A 321 1.50 13.32 12.40
CA ASN A 321 0.72 12.63 11.38
C ASN A 321 -0.75 12.42 11.78
N SER A 322 -1.15 12.88 12.95
CA SER A 322 -2.53 12.79 13.43
C SER A 322 -3.47 13.81 12.78
N THR A 323 -4.76 13.67 13.06
CA THR A 323 -5.81 14.62 12.66
C THR A 323 -6.44 15.28 13.88
N THR A 324 -7.36 16.23 13.67
CA THR A 324 -8.18 16.80 14.77
C THR A 324 -9.19 15.82 15.35
N LEU A 325 -9.36 14.63 14.74
CA LEU A 325 -10.15 13.53 15.30
C LEU A 325 -9.41 12.80 16.43
N ASP A 326 -8.10 12.99 16.56
CA ASP A 326 -7.24 12.20 17.44
C ASP A 326 -6.89 12.96 18.72
N ASN A 327 -7.50 12.60 19.85
CA ASN A 327 -7.07 13.04 21.17
C ASN A 327 -6.16 11.96 21.77
N PHE A 328 -5.02 12.33 22.34
CA PHE A 328 -4.03 11.35 22.81
C PHE A 328 -3.88 11.32 24.33
N TYR A 329 -3.84 10.09 24.85
CA TYR A 329 -3.50 9.77 26.24
C TYR A 329 -2.34 8.79 26.23
N PHE A 330 -1.15 9.25 26.61
CA PHE A 330 0.06 8.45 26.67
C PHE A 330 0.34 7.97 28.09
N TYR A 331 0.64 6.68 28.22
CA TYR A 331 1.01 6.03 29.47
C TYR A 331 2.41 5.41 29.35
N ILE A 332 3.35 5.86 30.17
CA ILE A 332 4.72 5.37 30.17
C ILE A 332 4.93 4.46 31.37
N ILE A 333 4.88 3.15 31.14
CA ILE A 333 5.14 2.14 32.17
C ILE A 333 6.65 1.99 32.34
N ASN A 334 7.12 2.16 33.58
CA ASN A 334 8.55 2.13 33.89
C ASN A 334 8.80 1.64 35.33
N ASN A 335 10.06 1.57 35.73
CA ASN A 335 10.48 1.07 37.05
C ASN A 335 10.83 2.21 38.05
N GLY A 336 10.29 3.41 37.85
CA GLY A 336 10.57 4.60 38.65
C GLY A 336 11.92 5.27 38.38
N LYS A 337 12.68 4.82 37.36
CA LYS A 337 14.05 5.30 37.09
C LYS A 337 14.20 6.21 35.89
N ILE A 338 13.09 6.65 35.26
CA ILE A 338 13.17 7.68 34.24
C ILE A 338 13.53 9.01 34.91
N SER A 339 14.62 9.64 34.46
CA SER A 339 15.13 10.90 35.01
C SER A 339 14.15 12.05 34.76
N ASP A 340 14.16 13.06 35.64
CA ASP A 340 13.26 14.21 35.51
C ASP A 340 13.51 15.01 34.21
N ASP A 341 14.76 15.08 33.75
CA ASP A 341 15.08 15.71 32.46
C ASP A 341 14.48 14.93 31.30
N ASN A 342 14.49 13.59 31.35
CA ASN A 342 13.84 12.77 30.33
C ASN A 342 12.31 12.84 30.40
N LYS A 343 11.71 12.96 31.59
CA LYS A 343 10.28 13.26 31.73
C LYS A 343 9.92 14.60 31.08
N LYS A 344 10.74 15.64 31.31
CA LYS A 344 10.59 16.95 30.66
C LYS A 344 10.74 16.87 29.14
N ASN A 345 11.69 16.07 28.64
CA ASN A 345 11.89 15.86 27.20
C ASN A 345 10.65 15.23 26.51
N ILE A 346 9.93 14.34 27.20
CA ILE A 346 8.67 13.79 26.68
C ILE A 346 7.57 14.86 26.73
N LEU A 347 7.44 15.57 27.86
CA LEU A 347 6.43 16.62 28.04
C LEU A 347 6.56 17.77 27.05
N SER A 348 7.78 18.15 26.66
CA SER A 348 7.99 19.24 25.69
C SER A 348 7.43 18.93 24.30
N LEU A 349 7.08 17.69 23.98
CA LEU A 349 6.44 17.35 22.71
C LEU A 349 5.01 17.91 22.59
N LYS A 350 4.43 18.45 23.68
CA LYS A 350 3.15 19.19 23.63
C LYS A 350 3.18 20.37 22.67
N ASP A 351 4.37 20.91 22.37
CA ASP A 351 4.57 21.95 21.36
C ASP A 351 4.17 21.47 19.94
N LEU A 352 4.21 20.16 19.67
CA LEU A 352 3.78 19.60 18.38
C LEU A 352 2.26 19.45 18.31
N LYS A 353 1.65 18.98 19.40
CA LYS A 353 0.20 18.81 19.58
C LYS A 353 -0.07 18.50 21.05
N GLU A 354 -1.16 19.04 21.59
CA GLU A 354 -1.56 18.78 22.98
C GLU A 354 -1.90 17.29 23.22
N PHE A 355 -1.53 16.77 24.39
CA PHE A 355 -1.85 15.41 24.84
C PHE A 355 -1.82 15.27 26.36
N HIS A 356 -2.44 14.20 26.86
CA HIS A 356 -2.32 13.77 28.24
C HIS A 356 -1.15 12.78 28.39
N LEU A 357 -0.39 12.90 29.49
CA LEU A 357 0.76 12.03 29.78
C LEU A 357 0.72 11.60 31.24
N GLU A 358 0.97 10.31 31.46
CA GLU A 358 1.09 9.73 32.79
C GLU A 358 2.24 8.73 32.84
N PHE A 359 3.08 8.85 33.86
CA PHE A 359 4.13 7.87 34.16
C PHE A 359 3.60 6.87 35.17
N LEU A 360 3.67 5.58 34.83
CA LEU A 360 3.18 4.48 35.64
C LEU A 360 4.37 3.69 36.17
N ASP A 361 4.68 3.87 37.44
CA ASP A 361 5.77 3.16 38.10
C ASP A 361 5.29 1.81 38.59
N ILE A 362 6.05 0.75 38.27
CA ILE A 362 5.69 -0.62 38.61
C ILE A 362 6.73 -1.29 39.51
N ASN A 363 6.26 -2.26 40.29
CA ASN A 363 7.12 -3.05 41.16
C ASN A 363 7.83 -4.15 40.36
N MET A 364 9.16 -4.11 40.31
CA MET A 364 9.99 -5.10 39.61
C MET A 364 9.81 -6.53 40.14
N ASN A 365 9.43 -6.69 41.40
CA ASN A 365 9.32 -7.99 42.04
C ASN A 365 8.25 -8.89 41.39
N ASP A 366 7.22 -8.28 40.79
CA ASP A 366 6.16 -9.00 40.09
C ASP A 366 6.69 -9.67 38.80
N PHE A 367 7.84 -9.24 38.30
CA PHE A 367 8.45 -9.70 37.05
C PHE A 367 9.74 -10.51 37.26
N LYS A 368 10.03 -10.93 38.49
CA LYS A 368 11.26 -11.67 38.86
C LYS A 368 11.52 -12.93 38.03
N ASP A 369 10.46 -13.56 37.52
CA ASP A 369 10.55 -14.80 36.74
C ASP A 369 10.72 -14.57 35.25
N CYS A 370 10.55 -13.33 34.78
CA CYS A 370 10.76 -12.94 33.40
C CYS A 370 12.26 -12.86 33.09
N VAL A 371 12.66 -13.30 31.90
CA VAL A 371 14.08 -13.39 31.51
C VAL A 371 14.30 -12.78 30.13
N ILE A 372 15.48 -12.22 29.91
CA ILE A 372 15.94 -11.78 28.59
C ILE A 372 16.90 -12.83 28.03
N THR A 373 16.61 -13.30 26.83
CA THR A 373 17.41 -14.31 26.12
C THR A 373 18.55 -13.67 25.35
N LYS A 374 19.52 -14.47 24.88
CA LYS A 374 20.63 -13.97 24.06
C LYS A 374 20.14 -13.43 22.70
N GLU A 375 19.15 -14.10 22.12
CA GLU A 375 18.42 -13.73 20.90
C GLU A 375 17.66 -12.40 21.04
N CYS A 376 17.42 -11.97 22.27
CA CYS A 376 16.73 -10.75 22.60
C CYS A 376 17.59 -9.81 23.46
N SER A 377 18.93 -9.88 23.34
CA SER A 377 19.83 -9.00 24.10
C SER A 377 19.71 -7.50 23.77
N HIS A 378 18.92 -7.16 22.75
CA HIS A 378 18.68 -5.80 22.26
C HIS A 378 17.37 -5.18 22.78
N ILE A 379 16.65 -5.90 23.64
CA ILE A 379 15.44 -5.44 24.32
C ILE A 379 15.65 -5.47 25.83
N SER A 380 14.73 -4.88 26.58
CA SER A 380 14.83 -4.75 28.03
C SER A 380 13.67 -5.44 28.75
N LEU A 381 13.83 -5.70 30.05
CA LEU A 381 12.84 -6.40 30.87
C LEU A 381 11.49 -5.65 30.92
N GLU A 382 11.51 -4.33 30.73
CA GLU A 382 10.32 -3.48 30.68
C GLU A 382 9.29 -3.96 29.65
N THR A 383 9.70 -4.65 28.58
CA THR A 383 8.76 -5.20 27.60
C THR A 383 7.67 -6.09 28.22
N TYR A 384 7.96 -6.77 29.35
CA TYR A 384 7.01 -7.61 30.04
C TYR A 384 5.92 -6.83 30.78
N TYR A 385 6.10 -5.53 31.06
CA TYR A 385 5.15 -4.75 31.86
C TYR A 385 3.79 -4.59 31.18
N ARG A 386 3.72 -4.88 29.88
CA ARG A 386 2.46 -4.99 29.14
C ARG A 386 1.46 -5.98 29.74
N TYR A 387 1.92 -6.96 30.53
CA TYR A 387 1.06 -7.98 31.15
C TYR A 387 -0.03 -7.37 32.03
N ILE A 388 0.28 -6.27 32.70
CA ILE A 388 -0.57 -5.67 33.73
C ILE A 388 -1.32 -4.43 33.26
N ILE A 389 -1.27 -4.07 31.97
CA ILE A 389 -1.96 -2.88 31.42
C ILE A 389 -3.43 -2.83 31.83
N ALA A 390 -4.11 -3.98 31.76
CA ALA A 390 -5.53 -4.08 32.10
C ALA A 390 -5.83 -3.74 33.57
N GLN A 391 -4.86 -3.96 34.47
CA GLN A 391 -4.95 -3.65 35.89
C GLN A 391 -4.55 -2.20 36.21
N LEU A 392 -3.58 -1.66 35.48
CA LEU A 392 -3.13 -0.26 35.65
C LEU A 392 -4.24 0.75 35.31
N LYS A 393 -5.15 0.40 34.40
CA LYS A 393 -6.31 1.23 34.03
C LYS A 393 -7.61 0.42 34.01
N PRO A 394 -8.26 0.23 35.17
CA PRO A 394 -9.45 -0.64 35.29
C PRO A 394 -10.68 -0.10 34.54
N ASN A 395 -10.74 1.20 34.30
CA ASN A 395 -11.86 1.87 33.62
C ASN A 395 -11.67 2.00 32.10
N LEU A 396 -10.52 1.59 31.54
CA LEU A 396 -10.31 1.64 30.10
C LEU A 396 -10.80 0.36 29.44
N ASP A 397 -11.53 0.50 28.35
CA ASP A 397 -12.08 -0.62 27.59
C ASP A 397 -11.08 -1.21 26.61
N ARG A 398 -10.25 -0.35 26.03
CA ARG A 398 -9.22 -0.70 25.06
C ARG A 398 -8.04 0.25 25.12
N CYS A 399 -6.92 -0.18 24.55
CA CYS A 399 -5.75 0.66 24.32
C CYS A 399 -4.89 0.10 23.18
N LEU A 400 -3.98 0.92 22.69
CA LEU A 400 -2.83 0.47 21.91
C LEU A 400 -1.64 0.28 22.84
N TYR A 401 -0.91 -0.82 22.66
CA TYR A 401 0.46 -0.94 23.12
C TYR A 401 1.40 -0.80 21.93
N LEU A 402 2.41 0.04 22.06
CA LEU A 402 3.43 0.27 21.03
C LEU A 402 4.83 0.10 21.61
N ASN A 403 5.70 -0.58 20.87
CA ASN A 403 7.14 -0.43 21.08
C ASN A 403 7.59 0.98 20.65
N CYS A 404 8.71 1.44 21.20
CA CYS A 404 9.27 2.76 20.86
C CYS A 404 10.25 2.75 19.68
N ASP A 405 10.55 1.57 19.10
CA ASP A 405 11.40 1.40 17.92
C ASP A 405 10.58 1.38 16.61
N ILE A 406 9.54 2.20 16.58
CA ILE A 406 8.66 2.39 15.42
C ILE A 406 8.64 3.86 14.99
N VAL A 407 8.15 4.09 13.78
CA VAL A 407 7.73 5.40 13.29
C VAL A 407 6.32 5.27 12.73
N VAL A 408 5.44 6.18 13.14
CA VAL A 408 4.07 6.29 12.66
C VAL A 408 4.02 7.32 11.54
N GLU A 409 3.58 6.90 10.36
CA GLU A 409 3.56 7.69 9.11
C GLU A 409 2.19 8.28 8.79
N ASP A 410 1.18 7.98 9.61
CA ASP A 410 -0.21 8.39 9.43
C ASP A 410 -1.02 8.32 10.73
N SER A 411 -2.25 8.81 10.73
CA SER A 411 -3.14 8.75 11.90
C SER A 411 -3.39 7.30 12.37
N LEU A 412 -3.44 7.10 13.69
CA LEU A 412 -3.75 5.83 14.34
C LEU A 412 -5.27 5.60 14.51
N ASN A 413 -6.12 6.51 14.05
CA ASN A 413 -7.56 6.50 14.33
C ASN A 413 -8.24 5.20 13.90
N LEU A 414 -8.06 4.83 12.63
CA LEU A 414 -8.66 3.62 12.07
C LEU A 414 -8.13 2.36 12.75
N LEU A 415 -6.83 2.32 13.09
CA LEU A 415 -6.23 1.21 13.84
C LEU A 415 -6.88 1.09 15.23
N TYR A 416 -6.99 2.19 15.96
CA TYR A 416 -7.56 2.22 17.31
C TYR A 416 -9.02 1.78 17.34
N ASN A 417 -9.78 2.09 16.28
CA ASN A 417 -11.20 1.81 16.17
C ASN A 417 -11.54 0.46 15.53
N ILE A 418 -10.56 -0.39 15.20
CA ILE A 418 -10.84 -1.74 14.70
C ILE A 418 -11.74 -2.50 15.70
N ASP A 419 -12.80 -3.13 15.18
CA ASP A 419 -13.59 -4.09 15.94
C ASP A 419 -12.81 -5.40 16.06
N LEU A 420 -12.38 -5.72 17.28
CA LEU A 420 -11.66 -6.96 17.59
C LEU A 420 -12.58 -8.19 17.59
N LYS A 421 -13.90 -8.00 17.46
CA LYS A 421 -14.92 -9.02 17.66
C LYS A 421 -14.69 -9.69 19.02
N ASP A 422 -14.71 -11.03 19.05
CA ASP A 422 -14.43 -11.83 20.23
C ASP A 422 -12.93 -12.11 20.47
N ASN A 423 -11.99 -11.32 19.95
CA ASN A 423 -10.56 -11.56 20.19
C ASN A 423 -10.02 -10.81 21.41
N TYR A 424 -8.94 -11.33 21.99
CA TYR A 424 -8.25 -10.69 23.13
C TYR A 424 -7.39 -9.51 22.70
N VAL A 425 -6.80 -9.62 21.51
CA VAL A 425 -5.83 -8.70 20.97
C VAL A 425 -5.95 -8.68 19.46
N GLY A 426 -5.72 -7.51 18.86
CA GLY A 426 -5.45 -7.35 17.45
C GLY A 426 -3.97 -7.10 17.24
N ALA A 427 -3.36 -7.80 16.29
CA ALA A 427 -1.94 -7.69 15.98
C ALA A 427 -1.67 -7.99 14.51
N VAL A 428 -0.47 -7.65 14.04
CA VAL A 428 -0.03 -8.00 12.68
C VAL A 428 0.78 -9.29 12.74
N ALA A 429 0.59 -10.17 11.75
CA ALA A 429 1.28 -11.45 11.69
C ALA A 429 2.81 -11.30 11.68
N GLU A 430 3.51 -12.27 12.27
CA GLU A 430 4.97 -12.29 12.29
C GLU A 430 5.54 -12.48 10.86
N SER A 431 6.60 -11.74 10.57
CA SER A 431 7.23 -11.69 9.24
C SER A 431 8.44 -12.61 9.12
N CYS A 432 9.14 -12.86 10.22
CA CYS A 432 10.40 -13.59 10.22
C CYS A 432 10.13 -15.11 10.08
N ASN A 433 10.64 -15.71 9.00
CA ASN A 433 10.47 -17.15 8.74
C ASN A 433 10.98 -18.03 9.89
N ASP A 434 12.12 -17.67 10.50
CA ASP A 434 12.67 -18.40 11.63
C ASP A 434 11.75 -18.35 12.87
N ALA A 435 11.12 -17.19 13.10
CA ALA A 435 10.17 -17.02 14.18
C ALA A 435 8.88 -17.82 13.88
N VAL A 436 8.34 -17.73 12.67
CA VAL A 436 7.16 -18.51 12.25
C VAL A 436 7.39 -20.01 12.39
N ASN A 437 8.53 -20.51 11.90
CA ASN A 437 8.90 -21.92 12.03
C ASN A 437 9.05 -22.35 13.49
N TYR A 438 9.62 -21.49 14.34
CA TYR A 438 9.72 -21.74 15.77
C TYR A 438 8.33 -21.83 16.42
N TYR A 439 7.43 -20.88 16.14
CA TYR A 439 6.08 -20.87 16.68
C TYR A 439 5.28 -22.10 16.28
N GLN A 440 5.37 -22.52 15.02
CA GLN A 440 4.63 -23.67 14.49
C GLN A 440 5.17 -24.99 15.04
N ASN A 441 6.50 -25.17 15.08
CA ASN A 441 7.11 -26.47 15.38
C ASN A 441 7.46 -26.66 16.86
N ILE A 442 7.70 -25.59 17.62
CA ILE A 442 8.15 -25.67 19.03
C ILE A 442 7.05 -25.26 20.00
N LEU A 443 6.29 -24.21 19.67
CA LEU A 443 5.20 -23.69 20.50
C LEU A 443 3.80 -24.10 19.99
N GLU A 444 3.73 -24.90 18.93
CA GLU A 444 2.49 -25.48 18.38
C GLU A 444 1.41 -24.43 18.06
N CYS A 445 1.84 -23.22 17.67
CA CYS A 445 0.97 -22.13 17.28
C CYS A 445 0.74 -22.19 15.76
N LYS A 446 -0.51 -22.41 15.31
CA LYS A 446 -0.83 -22.45 13.87
C LYS A 446 -0.50 -21.14 13.15
N LYS A 447 -0.75 -20.03 13.84
CA LYS A 447 -0.43 -18.67 13.41
C LYS A 447 0.22 -17.93 14.57
N CYS A 448 1.06 -16.96 14.25
CA CYS A 448 1.74 -16.12 15.22
C CYS A 448 1.77 -14.66 14.77
N PHE A 449 1.88 -13.76 15.74
CA PHE A 449 1.91 -12.33 15.54
C PHE A 449 3.14 -11.68 16.15
N ASN A 450 3.50 -10.54 15.58
CA ASN A 450 4.54 -9.68 16.12
C ASN A 450 3.98 -8.86 17.29
N ALA A 451 4.70 -8.83 18.43
CA ALA A 451 4.23 -8.18 19.65
C ALA A 451 4.50 -6.67 19.72
N GLY A 452 5.13 -6.06 18.72
CA GLY A 452 5.50 -4.64 18.82
C GLY A 452 4.35 -3.65 18.76
N ILE A 453 3.19 -4.06 18.22
CA ILE A 453 2.02 -3.21 18.02
C ILE A 453 0.78 -4.05 18.30
N LEU A 454 0.06 -3.72 19.38
CA LEU A 454 -1.10 -4.49 19.84
C LEU A 454 -2.28 -3.57 20.11
N LEU A 455 -3.47 -3.93 19.59
CA LEU A 455 -4.74 -3.37 20.02
C LEU A 455 -5.36 -4.29 21.06
N LEU A 456 -5.49 -3.83 22.31
CA LEU A 456 -5.89 -4.67 23.44
C LEU A 456 -7.37 -4.48 23.80
N ASN A 457 -8.09 -5.59 24.01
CA ASN A 457 -9.42 -5.59 24.61
C ASN A 457 -9.31 -5.72 26.14
N LEU A 458 -9.22 -4.60 26.85
CA LEU A 458 -8.94 -4.59 28.28
C LEU A 458 -10.11 -5.11 29.12
N ILE A 459 -11.36 -4.90 28.69
CA ILE A 459 -12.55 -5.51 29.32
C ILE A 459 -12.37 -7.03 29.35
N LYS A 460 -12.02 -7.61 28.20
CA LYS A 460 -11.86 -9.06 28.07
C LYS A 460 -10.65 -9.57 28.83
N TRP A 461 -9.56 -8.80 28.85
CA TRP A 461 -8.37 -9.14 29.64
C TRP A 461 -8.69 -9.25 31.12
N ARG A 462 -9.41 -8.26 31.68
CA ARG A 462 -9.87 -8.29 33.08
C ARG A 462 -10.81 -9.46 33.34
N LYS A 463 -11.87 -9.61 32.53
CA LYS A 463 -12.88 -10.68 32.69
C LYS A 463 -12.28 -12.10 32.64
N LYS A 464 -11.15 -12.27 31.95
CA LYS A 464 -10.51 -13.57 31.75
C LYS A 464 -9.17 -13.71 32.47
N GLU A 465 -8.84 -12.75 33.35
CA GLU A 465 -7.61 -12.72 34.15
C GLU A 465 -6.37 -13.02 33.30
N VAL A 466 -6.26 -12.31 32.17
CA VAL A 466 -5.21 -12.54 31.17
C VAL A 466 -3.82 -12.29 31.76
N ASP A 467 -3.68 -11.30 32.62
CA ASP A 467 -2.47 -11.03 33.40
C ASP A 467 -1.96 -12.29 34.12
N LYS A 468 -2.82 -12.97 34.88
CA LYS A 468 -2.45 -14.22 35.59
C LYS A 468 -2.01 -15.32 34.63
N LYS A 469 -2.68 -15.43 33.47
CA LYS A 469 -2.34 -16.42 32.44
C LYS A 469 -1.00 -16.14 31.78
N LEU A 470 -0.67 -14.87 31.56
CA LEU A 470 0.62 -14.48 30.99
C LEU A 470 1.76 -14.83 31.96
N PHE A 471 1.63 -14.52 33.26
CA PHE A 471 2.62 -14.94 34.26
C PHE A 471 2.76 -16.46 34.36
N PHE A 472 1.65 -17.19 34.45
CA PHE A 472 1.67 -18.65 34.45
C PHE A 472 2.36 -19.23 33.20
N THR A 473 2.07 -18.67 32.02
CA THR A 473 2.68 -19.12 30.78
C THR A 473 4.18 -18.80 30.72
N THR A 474 4.62 -17.66 31.28
CA THR A 474 6.06 -17.36 31.46
C THR A 474 6.75 -18.46 32.26
N GLU A 475 6.18 -18.86 33.40
CA GLU A 475 6.75 -19.91 34.25
C GLU A 475 6.82 -21.26 33.52
N VAL A 476 5.74 -21.65 32.83
CA VAL A 476 5.69 -22.89 32.06
C VAL A 476 6.75 -22.92 30.96
N LEU A 477 6.85 -21.86 30.15
CA LEU A 477 7.83 -21.82 29.05
C LEU A 477 9.27 -21.81 29.58
N LYS A 478 9.52 -21.14 30.72
CA LYS A 478 10.83 -21.14 31.39
C LYS A 478 11.22 -22.55 31.86
N LEU A 479 10.31 -23.27 32.52
CA LEU A 479 10.54 -24.65 32.97
C LEU A 479 10.80 -25.62 31.80
N GLN A 480 10.17 -25.37 30.65
CA GLN A 480 10.37 -26.15 29.44
C GLN A 480 11.61 -25.74 28.63
N ASN A 481 12.33 -24.70 29.05
CA ASN A 481 13.42 -24.08 28.30
C ASN A 481 13.01 -23.67 26.86
N LYS A 482 11.78 -23.16 26.73
CA LYS A 482 11.13 -22.73 25.48
C LYS A 482 10.89 -21.21 25.42
N VAL A 483 11.71 -20.41 26.09
CA VAL A 483 11.68 -18.94 25.97
C VAL A 483 12.78 -18.54 25.00
N LYS A 484 12.42 -18.07 23.81
CA LYS A 484 13.34 -17.59 22.77
C LYS A 484 13.12 -16.12 22.46
N TYR A 485 11.88 -15.74 22.11
CA TYR A 485 11.48 -14.36 21.84
C TYR A 485 10.65 -13.76 22.98
N VAL A 486 11.06 -14.05 24.22
CA VAL A 486 10.64 -13.38 25.46
C VAL A 486 9.11 -13.17 25.59
N GLU A 487 8.60 -11.95 25.75
CA GLU A 487 7.16 -11.69 25.93
C GLU A 487 6.33 -12.07 24.70
N GLN A 488 6.91 -12.00 23.49
CA GLN A 488 6.21 -12.40 22.27
C GLN A 488 5.87 -13.90 22.29
N ASP A 489 6.74 -14.74 22.85
CA ASP A 489 6.49 -16.16 23.02
C ASP A 489 5.32 -16.41 23.95
N VAL A 490 5.31 -15.70 25.08
CA VAL A 490 4.27 -15.84 26.09
C VAL A 490 2.92 -15.39 25.54
N LEU A 491 2.87 -14.25 24.83
CA LEU A 491 1.65 -13.75 24.21
C LEU A 491 1.10 -14.70 23.15
N ASN A 492 1.95 -15.19 22.23
CA ASN A 492 1.54 -16.14 21.20
C ASN A 492 1.09 -17.48 21.81
N CYS A 493 1.80 -18.00 22.82
CA CYS A 493 1.42 -19.24 23.50
C CYS A 493 0.11 -19.10 24.31
N THR A 494 -0.12 -17.93 24.92
CA THR A 494 -1.32 -17.66 25.73
C THR A 494 -2.56 -17.52 24.85
N PHE A 495 -2.47 -16.78 23.74
CA PHE A 495 -3.63 -16.51 22.90
C PHE A 495 -3.85 -17.54 21.80
N LYS A 496 -2.80 -18.24 21.34
CA LYS A 496 -2.84 -19.18 20.22
C LYS A 496 -3.58 -18.60 19.01
N ASP A 497 -4.78 -19.10 18.73
CA ASP A 497 -5.62 -18.66 17.60
C ASP A 497 -6.66 -17.57 17.98
N LYS A 498 -6.65 -17.04 19.21
CA LYS A 498 -7.64 -16.08 19.74
C LYS A 498 -7.19 -14.62 19.64
N TRP A 499 -6.66 -14.24 18.48
CA TRP A 499 -6.28 -12.87 18.14
C TRP A 499 -6.82 -12.47 16.77
N PHE A 500 -7.05 -11.16 16.60
CA PHE A 500 -7.53 -10.57 15.36
C PHE A 500 -6.36 -10.18 14.47
N ILE A 501 -6.38 -10.62 13.20
CA ILE A 501 -5.33 -10.30 12.24
C ILE A 501 -5.55 -8.89 11.69
N ILE A 502 -4.65 -7.97 12.01
CA ILE A 502 -4.63 -6.59 11.52
C ILE A 502 -3.89 -6.53 10.17
N SER A 503 -4.25 -5.57 9.32
CA SER A 503 -3.58 -5.32 8.03
C SER A 503 -2.07 -5.06 8.20
N PRO A 504 -1.20 -5.57 7.30
CA PRO A 504 0.25 -5.39 7.41
C PRO A 504 0.73 -3.94 7.32
N ILE A 505 -0.10 -3.01 6.82
CA ILE A 505 0.23 -1.58 6.77
C ILE A 505 0.47 -0.97 8.16
N TYR A 506 -0.12 -1.56 9.21
CA TYR A 506 -0.02 -1.07 10.58
C TYR A 506 1.16 -1.66 11.35
N ASN A 507 1.97 -2.52 10.75
CA ASN A 507 3.23 -2.98 11.33
C ASN A 507 4.13 -3.48 10.21
N MET A 508 4.63 -2.54 9.41
CA MET A 508 5.52 -2.84 8.30
C MET A 508 6.90 -3.19 8.87
N GLN A 509 7.14 -4.49 9.03
CA GLN A 509 8.35 -5.06 9.61
C GLN A 509 9.52 -4.99 8.63
N TYR A 510 10.72 -4.69 9.14
CA TYR A 510 11.91 -4.46 8.32
C TYR A 510 12.28 -5.67 7.44
N PHE A 511 12.10 -6.90 7.95
CA PHE A 511 12.41 -8.14 7.21
C PHE A 511 11.66 -8.29 5.89
N TRP A 512 10.45 -7.74 5.77
CA TRP A 512 9.71 -7.76 4.51
C TRP A 512 10.37 -6.95 3.39
N TYR A 513 11.24 -5.98 3.71
CA TYR A 513 12.04 -5.28 2.70
C TYR A 513 13.24 -6.11 2.23
N LEU A 514 13.64 -7.15 2.98
CA LEU A 514 14.74 -8.05 2.62
C LEU A 514 14.30 -9.24 1.75
N GLY A 515 13.01 -9.37 1.47
CA GLY A 515 12.46 -10.44 0.65
C GLY A 515 11.86 -11.61 1.43
N ASP A 516 11.67 -11.47 2.75
CA ASP A 516 10.92 -12.47 3.52
C ASP A 516 9.42 -12.41 3.18
N TYR A 517 8.82 -13.60 3.05
CA TYR A 517 7.42 -13.80 2.66
C TYR A 517 6.58 -14.21 3.87
N CYS A 518 5.49 -13.47 4.14
CA CYS A 518 4.49 -13.88 5.13
C CYS A 518 3.32 -14.55 4.41
N LYS A 519 3.16 -15.87 4.58
CA LYS A 519 2.07 -16.65 3.93
C LYS A 519 0.66 -16.31 4.44
N ILE A 520 0.54 -15.53 5.52
CA ILE A 520 -0.75 -15.17 6.11
C ILE A 520 -1.48 -14.10 5.28
N TYR A 521 -0.73 -13.22 4.61
CA TYR A 521 -1.30 -12.15 3.80
C TYR A 521 -1.14 -12.48 2.30
N PRO A 522 -2.13 -12.13 1.46
CA PRO A 522 -1.95 -12.06 0.02
C PRO A 522 -0.76 -11.17 -0.35
N GLU A 523 -0.06 -11.52 -1.43
CA GLU A 523 1.16 -10.81 -1.87
C GLU A 523 0.90 -9.32 -2.16
N GLU A 524 -0.33 -9.01 -2.56
CA GLU A 524 -0.77 -7.69 -2.96
C GLU A 524 -0.96 -6.77 -1.75
N LEU A 525 -1.49 -7.30 -0.64
CA LEU A 525 -1.52 -6.55 0.62
C LEU A 525 -0.09 -6.24 1.11
N LEU A 526 0.85 -7.18 0.93
CA LEU A 526 2.25 -6.95 1.26
C LEU A 526 2.91 -5.93 0.32
N PHE A 527 2.56 -5.93 -0.96
CA PHE A 527 3.00 -4.91 -1.92
C PHE A 527 2.56 -3.51 -1.48
N PHE A 528 1.28 -3.33 -1.16
CA PHE A 528 0.78 -2.04 -0.71
C PHE A 528 1.35 -1.63 0.66
N ALA A 529 1.55 -2.58 1.60
CA ALA A 529 2.19 -2.28 2.87
C ALA A 529 3.63 -1.78 2.74
N LYS A 530 4.41 -2.36 1.81
CA LYS A 530 5.78 -1.88 1.50
C LYS A 530 5.76 -0.46 0.91
N LYS A 531 4.75 -0.14 0.12
CA LYS A 531 4.66 1.13 -0.61
C LYS A 531 4.05 2.25 0.24
N TYR A 532 3.05 1.93 1.05
CA TYR A 532 2.25 2.88 1.83
C TYR A 532 2.07 2.43 3.29
N PRO A 533 3.17 2.24 4.06
CA PRO A 533 3.06 1.85 5.46
C PRO A 533 2.44 2.97 6.29
N LYS A 534 1.54 2.62 7.21
CA LYS A 534 1.02 3.50 8.26
C LYS A 534 1.94 3.50 9.48
N ILE A 535 2.57 2.35 9.76
CA ILE A 535 3.58 2.22 10.81
C ILE A 535 4.76 1.42 10.27
N ILE A 536 5.96 1.96 10.43
CA ILE A 536 7.23 1.32 10.12
C ILE A 536 7.84 0.82 11.42
N HIS A 537 8.14 -0.47 11.49
CA HIS A 537 8.73 -1.09 12.68
C HIS A 537 10.17 -1.52 12.38
N TYR A 538 11.12 -0.93 13.09
CA TYR A 538 12.54 -1.28 12.99
C TYR A 538 12.84 -2.50 13.86
N ASN A 539 12.09 -3.60 13.71
CA ASN A 539 12.20 -4.77 14.56
C ASN A 539 13.56 -5.50 14.44
N GLY A 540 14.01 -6.10 15.55
CA GLY A 540 15.28 -6.83 15.62
C GLY A 540 16.50 -5.94 15.88
N TYR A 541 17.69 -6.44 15.53
CA TYR A 541 18.98 -5.80 15.85
C TYR A 541 19.39 -4.66 14.92
N ILE A 542 18.74 -4.53 13.76
CA ILE A 542 19.08 -3.52 12.76
C ILE A 542 18.25 -2.27 13.04
N LYS A 543 18.89 -1.19 13.51
CA LYS A 543 18.21 0.05 13.92
C LYS A 543 18.77 1.29 13.23
N PRO A 544 17.94 2.32 12.94
CA PRO A 544 18.40 3.56 12.30
C PRO A 544 19.50 4.32 13.05
N TRP A 545 19.52 4.21 14.38
CA TRP A 545 20.46 4.88 15.27
C TRP A 545 21.71 4.04 15.62
N ILE A 546 21.85 2.84 15.05
CA ILE A 546 23.02 1.98 15.24
C ILE A 546 23.94 2.13 14.02
N ASN A 547 25.20 2.49 14.25
CA ASN A 547 26.16 2.76 13.16
C ASN A 547 26.41 1.51 12.29
N GLU A 548 26.45 0.32 12.88
CA GLU A 548 26.62 -0.98 12.21
C GLU A 548 25.41 -1.38 11.33
N SER A 549 24.29 -0.66 11.46
CA SER A 549 23.08 -0.84 10.65
C SER A 549 23.07 0.01 9.38
N LEU A 550 24.03 0.93 9.21
CA LEU A 550 24.14 1.80 8.06
C LEU A 550 24.27 0.98 6.77
N GLY A 551 23.41 1.27 5.78
CA GLY A 551 23.36 0.55 4.51
C GLY A 551 22.63 -0.81 4.55
N LYS A 552 22.17 -1.27 5.72
CA LYS A 552 21.30 -2.46 5.84
C LYS A 552 19.83 -2.08 5.68
N ILE A 553 19.41 -0.94 6.25
CA ILE A 553 18.05 -0.41 6.13
C ILE A 553 17.90 0.36 4.81
N PRO A 554 16.84 0.13 4.00
CA PRO A 554 16.53 0.97 2.85
C PRO A 554 16.52 2.46 3.24
N ILE A 555 17.26 3.28 2.50
CA ILE A 555 17.57 4.65 2.90
C ILE A 555 16.33 5.53 3.10
N ASN A 556 15.29 5.31 2.29
CA ASN A 556 14.00 6.00 2.38
C ASN A 556 13.30 5.74 3.72
N ILE A 557 13.45 4.53 4.27
CA ILE A 557 12.90 4.12 5.56
C ILE A 557 13.81 4.62 6.69
N TRP A 558 15.12 4.41 6.56
CA TRP A 558 16.12 4.86 7.54
C TRP A 558 15.98 6.35 7.86
N LYS A 559 15.80 7.19 6.82
CA LYS A 559 15.61 8.64 6.97
C LYS A 559 14.37 9.01 7.79
N LYS A 560 13.32 8.19 7.81
CA LYS A 560 12.07 8.50 8.54
C LYS A 560 12.32 8.70 10.02
N TYR A 561 13.07 7.79 10.66
CA TYR A 561 13.45 7.94 12.07
C TYR A 561 14.10 9.30 12.36
N TRP A 562 15.09 9.67 11.54
CA TRP A 562 15.83 10.92 11.73
C TRP A 562 14.99 12.18 11.47
N ASN A 563 14.08 12.12 10.50
CA ASN A 563 13.15 13.22 10.22
C ASN A 563 12.27 13.55 11.42
N TYR A 564 11.78 12.52 12.13
CA TYR A 564 11.00 12.73 13.36
C TYR A 564 11.87 13.05 14.56
N LEU A 565 13.07 12.48 14.69
CA LEU A 565 14.03 12.83 15.75
C LEU A 565 14.35 14.33 15.75
N LYS A 566 14.45 14.95 14.57
CA LYS A 566 14.68 16.39 14.38
C LYS A 566 13.60 17.26 15.05
N LEU A 567 12.41 16.74 15.28
CA LEU A 567 11.28 17.43 15.91
C LEU A 567 11.27 17.29 17.44
N THR A 568 12.24 16.58 18.02
CA THR A 568 12.32 16.29 19.46
C THR A 568 13.42 17.10 20.15
N PRO A 569 13.49 17.12 21.49
CA PRO A 569 14.64 17.66 22.22
C PRO A 569 15.98 17.03 21.84
N PHE A 570 15.97 15.82 21.29
CA PHE A 570 17.17 15.11 20.81
C PHE A 570 17.62 15.54 19.41
N LYS A 571 17.04 16.61 18.84
CA LYS A 571 17.37 17.12 17.49
C LYS A 571 18.86 17.42 17.27
N TYR A 572 19.64 17.67 18.32
CA TYR A 572 21.09 17.85 18.18
C TYR A 572 21.77 16.64 17.53
N LYS A 573 21.29 15.41 17.80
CA LYS A 573 21.76 14.17 17.14
C LYS A 573 21.47 14.12 15.66
N TYR A 574 20.40 14.78 15.21
CA TYR A 574 20.17 14.96 13.77
C TYR A 574 21.28 15.83 13.15
N TYR A 575 21.69 16.90 13.83
CA TYR A 575 22.73 17.80 13.31
C TYR A 575 24.15 17.26 13.47
N THR A 576 24.36 16.30 14.38
CA THR A 576 25.67 15.64 14.59
C THR A 576 25.71 14.25 13.96
N GLU A 577 25.06 13.26 14.56
CA GLU A 577 25.12 11.84 14.17
C GLU A 577 24.54 11.59 12.77
N TYR A 578 23.34 12.09 12.46
CA TYR A 578 22.76 11.90 11.12
C TYR A 578 23.60 12.57 10.05
N GLN A 579 24.07 13.80 10.27
CA GLN A 579 24.94 14.48 9.30
C GLN A 579 26.26 13.73 9.11
N GLN A 580 26.86 13.20 10.18
CA GLN A 580 28.04 12.35 10.08
C GLN A 580 27.75 11.05 9.35
N ASN A 581 26.61 10.42 9.60
CA ASN A 581 26.22 9.15 8.97
C ASN A 581 25.86 9.33 7.50
N ILE A 582 25.17 10.42 7.13
CA ILE A 582 24.98 10.81 5.73
C ILE A 582 26.32 11.14 5.08
N LYS A 583 27.21 11.86 5.77
CA LYS A 583 28.58 12.07 5.29
C LYS A 583 29.32 10.76 5.15
N ARG A 584 29.17 9.76 6.02
CA ARG A 584 29.80 8.42 5.91
C ARG A 584 29.21 7.60 4.78
N ILE A 585 27.89 7.62 4.60
CA ILE A 585 27.23 7.09 3.41
C ILE A 585 27.86 7.75 2.17
N ASN A 586 28.04 9.08 2.19
CA ASN A 586 28.62 9.90 1.11
C ASN A 586 30.17 9.80 0.99
N MET A 587 30.91 9.45 2.04
CA MET A 587 32.39 9.37 2.10
C MET A 587 32.90 7.95 1.82
N GLN A 588 32.16 6.91 2.21
CA GLN A 588 32.26 5.60 1.56
C GLN A 588 32.01 5.72 0.05
N LEU A 589 31.36 6.81 -0.33
CA LEU A 589 31.01 7.15 -1.68
C LEU A 589 32.10 8.01 -2.39
N TYR A 590 32.81 9.02 -1.84
CA TYR A 590 33.62 9.92 -2.71
C TYR A 590 34.91 10.61 -2.21
N GLY A 591 36.06 10.12 -2.70
CA GLY A 591 37.21 10.88 -3.25
C GLY A 591 37.53 10.28 -4.63
N ALA A 592 38.11 10.98 -5.61
CA ALA A 592 38.31 10.45 -6.97
C ALA A 592 39.03 9.08 -6.99
N SER A 593 39.98 8.87 -6.10
CA SER A 593 40.67 7.58 -5.92
C SER A 593 39.71 6.48 -5.46
N ASN A 594 38.87 6.75 -4.47
CA ASN A 594 37.84 5.80 -4.01
C ASN A 594 36.78 5.55 -5.08
N ARG A 595 36.42 6.55 -5.89
CA ARG A 595 35.50 6.39 -7.02
C ARG A 595 36.03 5.39 -8.04
N VAL A 596 37.29 5.55 -8.41
CA VAL A 596 37.95 4.64 -9.33
C VAL A 596 38.06 3.23 -8.72
N LYS A 597 38.40 3.11 -7.43
CA LYS A 597 38.43 1.82 -6.73
C LYS A 597 37.06 1.15 -6.61
N ASN A 598 35.99 1.94 -6.55
CA ASN A 598 34.61 1.45 -6.50
C ASN A 598 34.03 1.09 -7.88
N GLN A 599 34.71 1.41 -8.98
CA GLN A 599 34.29 0.95 -10.29
C GLN A 599 34.37 -0.56 -10.38
N LEU A 600 33.42 -1.14 -11.11
CA LEU A 600 33.32 -2.59 -11.30
C LEU A 600 34.63 -3.18 -11.82
N SER A 601 35.30 -2.47 -12.73
CA SER A 601 36.62 -2.80 -13.28
C SER A 601 37.66 -3.01 -12.16
N TYR A 602 37.81 -2.06 -11.23
CA TYR A 602 38.81 -2.21 -10.17
C TYR A 602 38.47 -3.36 -9.20
N ARG A 603 37.18 -3.52 -8.83
CA ARG A 603 36.73 -4.57 -7.90
C ARG A 603 36.94 -5.97 -8.47
N ILE A 604 36.53 -6.21 -9.71
CA ILE A 604 36.75 -7.49 -10.40
C ILE A 604 38.25 -7.74 -10.56
N GLY A 605 38.98 -6.74 -11.01
CA GLY A 605 40.42 -6.79 -11.16
C GLY A 605 41.18 -7.17 -9.91
N THR A 606 40.75 -6.66 -8.76
CA THR A 606 41.35 -6.97 -7.45
C THR A 606 41.10 -8.43 -7.06
N ILE A 607 39.92 -8.99 -7.36
CA ILE A 607 39.65 -10.43 -7.17
C ILE A 607 40.60 -11.26 -8.03
N LEU A 608 40.79 -10.85 -9.30
CA LEU A 608 41.66 -11.56 -10.24
C LEU A 608 43.13 -11.52 -9.79
N VAL A 609 43.65 -10.35 -9.41
CA VAL A 609 45.06 -10.16 -8.99
C VAL A 609 45.36 -10.82 -7.64
N ASN A 610 44.41 -10.81 -6.70
CA ASN A 610 44.63 -11.36 -5.36
C ASN A 610 44.40 -12.87 -5.25
N SER A 611 43.91 -13.52 -6.31
CA SER A 611 43.74 -14.97 -6.34
C SER A 611 45.07 -15.63 -6.70
N LYS A 612 45.74 -16.25 -5.72
CA LYS A 612 47.10 -16.80 -5.84
C LYS A 612 47.15 -18.34 -5.78
N THR A 613 46.06 -19.01 -5.39
CA THR A 613 46.01 -20.47 -5.23
C THR A 613 44.93 -21.11 -6.10
N LEU A 614 45.10 -22.39 -6.47
CA LEU A 614 44.18 -23.13 -7.33
C LEU A 614 42.74 -23.14 -6.79
N PHE A 615 42.57 -23.29 -5.47
CA PHE A 615 41.26 -23.23 -4.80
C PHE A 615 40.61 -21.84 -4.90
N GLN A 616 41.41 -20.76 -4.83
CA GLN A 616 40.89 -19.41 -5.01
C GLN A 616 40.40 -19.18 -6.44
N PHE A 617 41.08 -19.73 -7.46
CA PHE A 617 40.66 -19.64 -8.86
C PHE A 617 39.29 -20.28 -9.12
N ILE A 618 39.00 -21.43 -8.51
CA ILE A 618 37.69 -22.10 -8.64
C ILE A 618 36.55 -21.20 -8.08
N SER A 619 36.83 -20.40 -7.05
CA SER A 619 35.84 -19.51 -6.42
C SER A 619 35.62 -18.16 -7.14
N ILE A 620 36.43 -17.84 -8.16
CA ILE A 620 36.39 -16.53 -8.86
C ILE A 620 35.03 -16.25 -9.49
N PRO A 621 34.40 -17.16 -10.26
CA PRO A 621 33.13 -16.88 -10.92
C PRO A 621 32.04 -16.46 -9.93
N TYR A 622 31.92 -17.18 -8.81
CA TYR A 622 30.95 -16.86 -7.76
C TYR A 622 31.20 -15.48 -7.13
N LYS A 623 32.46 -15.16 -6.80
CA LYS A 623 32.84 -13.86 -6.24
C LYS A 623 32.57 -12.71 -7.21
N ILE A 624 32.85 -12.91 -8.51
CA ILE A 624 32.56 -11.92 -9.56
C ILE A 624 31.06 -11.69 -9.67
N ILE A 625 30.24 -12.75 -9.73
CA ILE A 625 28.77 -12.63 -9.80
C ILE A 625 28.24 -11.84 -8.60
N ARG A 626 28.69 -12.17 -7.37
CA ARG A 626 28.30 -11.45 -6.15
C ARG A 626 28.67 -9.97 -6.20
N VAL A 627 29.89 -9.64 -6.66
CA VAL A 627 30.35 -8.24 -6.79
C VAL A 627 29.57 -7.48 -7.86
N ILE A 628 29.24 -8.11 -8.99
CA ILE A 628 28.40 -7.50 -10.03
C ILE A 628 27.01 -7.18 -9.46
N HIS A 629 26.40 -8.12 -8.74
CA HIS A 629 25.09 -7.91 -8.11
C HIS A 629 25.11 -6.77 -7.10
N GLN A 630 26.12 -6.75 -6.23
CA GLN A 630 26.31 -5.69 -5.25
C GLN A 630 26.51 -4.32 -5.94
N TYR A 631 27.34 -4.25 -6.98
CA TYR A 631 27.59 -3.01 -7.73
C TYR A 631 26.32 -2.48 -8.41
N LYS A 632 25.47 -3.36 -8.97
CA LYS A 632 24.17 -2.95 -9.55
C LYS A 632 23.25 -2.33 -8.51
N LYS A 633 23.11 -2.97 -7.34
CA LYS A 633 22.32 -2.42 -6.21
C LYS A 633 22.83 -1.05 -5.76
N GLU A 634 24.14 -0.90 -5.60
CA GLU A 634 24.77 0.38 -5.22
C GLU A 634 24.47 1.48 -6.25
N LYS A 635 24.46 1.15 -7.56
CA LYS A 635 24.14 2.09 -8.64
C LYS A 635 22.66 2.50 -8.64
N GLU A 636 21.75 1.57 -8.42
CA GLU A 636 20.31 1.85 -8.28
C GLU A 636 20.04 2.79 -7.10
N ILE A 637 20.67 2.52 -5.94
CA ILE A 637 20.59 3.39 -4.77
C ILE A 637 21.04 4.81 -5.11
N TYR A 638 22.17 4.96 -5.81
CA TYR A 638 22.66 6.29 -6.22
C TYR A 638 21.67 7.03 -7.14
N GLN A 639 21.07 6.34 -8.11
CA GLN A 639 20.09 6.96 -9.01
C GLN A 639 18.86 7.47 -8.25
N ILE A 640 18.36 6.69 -7.30
CA ILE A 640 17.25 7.09 -6.42
C ILE A 640 17.65 8.31 -5.57
N LEU A 641 18.87 8.34 -5.03
CA LEU A 641 19.35 9.48 -4.24
C LEU A 641 19.37 10.78 -5.05
N VAL A 642 19.85 10.76 -6.30
CA VAL A 642 19.87 11.94 -7.18
C VAL A 642 18.46 12.40 -7.59
N GLN A 643 17.53 11.45 -7.75
CA GLN A 643 16.12 11.79 -8.05
C GLN A 643 15.42 12.46 -6.87
N LEU A 644 15.78 12.11 -5.64
CA LEU A 644 15.16 12.65 -4.42
C LEU A 644 15.68 14.04 -4.06
N ASP A 645 16.96 14.34 -4.35
CA ASP A 645 17.56 15.66 -4.16
C ASP A 645 18.80 15.80 -5.05
N ILE A 646 18.80 16.83 -5.90
CA ILE A 646 19.85 17.07 -6.88
C ILE A 646 21.22 17.32 -6.24
N ASN A 647 21.27 17.73 -4.97
CA ASN A 647 22.52 17.93 -4.23
C ASN A 647 23.32 16.64 -4.00
N PHE A 648 22.71 15.47 -4.19
CA PHE A 648 23.41 14.19 -4.18
C PHE A 648 24.14 13.87 -5.50
N LYS A 649 23.94 14.67 -6.56
CA LYS A 649 24.63 14.48 -7.83
C LYS A 649 26.12 14.74 -7.65
N LEU A 650 26.90 13.74 -8.06
CA LEU A 650 28.34 13.78 -7.90
C LEU A 650 28.97 14.69 -8.94
N LYS A 651 29.99 15.42 -8.50
CA LYS A 651 30.82 16.22 -9.40
C LYS A 651 31.58 15.31 -10.40
N PRO A 652 31.98 15.83 -11.57
CA PRO A 652 33.03 15.23 -12.40
C PRO A 652 34.24 14.72 -11.62
N LEU A 653 34.97 13.74 -12.14
CA LEU A 653 36.12 13.15 -11.44
C LEU A 653 37.26 14.16 -11.23
N GLU A 654 37.47 15.04 -12.20
CA GLU A 654 38.50 16.11 -12.18
C GLU A 654 38.30 17.14 -11.06
N ASP A 655 37.09 17.27 -10.53
CA ASP A 655 36.76 18.27 -9.50
C ASP A 655 37.18 17.85 -8.08
N TYR A 656 37.80 16.68 -7.93
CA TYR A 656 38.25 16.15 -6.63
C TYR A 656 39.76 16.35 -6.46
N ILE A 657 40.18 16.71 -5.24
CA ILE A 657 41.58 17.03 -4.89
C ILE A 657 42.54 15.87 -5.18
N ASP A 658 42.07 14.62 -5.06
CA ASP A 658 42.83 13.40 -5.30
C ASP A 658 42.71 12.86 -6.74
N TYR A 659 42.29 13.67 -7.70
CA TYR A 659 42.07 13.25 -9.09
C TYR A 659 43.32 12.61 -9.73
N HIS A 660 44.50 13.19 -9.51
CA HIS A 660 45.75 12.65 -10.06
C HIS A 660 46.12 11.29 -9.45
N GLU A 661 45.78 11.04 -8.18
CA GLU A 661 45.95 9.72 -7.56
C GLU A 661 44.96 8.71 -8.14
N ALA A 662 43.74 9.15 -8.46
CA ALA A 662 42.73 8.34 -9.13
C ALA A 662 43.18 7.87 -10.52
N LEU A 663 43.89 8.73 -11.27
CA LEU A 663 44.48 8.35 -12.56
C LEU A 663 45.54 7.26 -12.40
N LYS A 664 46.40 7.35 -11.36
CA LYS A 664 47.38 6.29 -11.05
C LYS A 664 46.69 4.95 -10.75
N ILE A 665 45.54 4.97 -10.08
CA ILE A 665 44.75 3.76 -9.81
C ILE A 665 44.20 3.15 -11.10
N LYS A 666 43.79 3.97 -12.09
CA LYS A 666 43.36 3.46 -13.41
C LYS A 666 44.49 2.79 -14.19
N GLU A 667 45.73 3.17 -13.91
CA GLU A 667 46.94 2.54 -14.46
C GLU A 667 47.39 1.29 -13.69
N HIS A 668 46.76 0.98 -12.55
CA HIS A 668 47.06 -0.24 -11.80
C HIS A 668 46.59 -1.51 -12.52
N LEU A 669 47.34 -2.61 -12.40
CA LEU A 669 47.03 -3.89 -13.07
C LEU A 669 45.62 -4.39 -12.77
N SER A 670 45.19 -4.26 -11.51
CA SER A 670 43.81 -4.60 -11.10
C SER A 670 42.80 -3.86 -11.98
N TYR A 671 42.93 -2.54 -12.12
CA TYR A 671 41.99 -1.79 -12.95
C TYR A 671 41.99 -2.25 -14.40
N LYS A 672 43.18 -2.41 -15.02
CA LYS A 672 43.31 -2.82 -16.42
C LYS A 672 42.73 -4.21 -16.70
N LEU A 673 43.00 -5.19 -15.83
CA LEU A 673 42.48 -6.54 -15.99
C LEU A 673 40.97 -6.61 -15.78
N GLY A 674 40.44 -5.94 -14.76
CA GLY A 674 38.99 -5.95 -14.57
C GLY A 674 38.25 -5.12 -15.63
N ASP A 675 38.85 -4.05 -16.17
CA ASP A 675 38.28 -3.31 -17.31
C ASP A 675 38.23 -4.18 -18.58
N LEU A 676 39.29 -4.95 -18.83
CA LEU A 676 39.31 -5.96 -19.90
C LEU A 676 38.20 -7.00 -19.70
N PHE A 677 38.00 -7.49 -18.48
CA PHE A 677 36.94 -8.44 -18.16
C PHE A 677 35.54 -7.85 -18.39
N VAL A 678 35.29 -6.62 -17.94
CA VAL A 678 33.99 -5.94 -18.12
C VAL A 678 33.68 -5.72 -19.59
N LYS A 679 34.66 -5.32 -20.41
CA LYS A 679 34.47 -5.05 -21.85
C LYS A 679 34.39 -6.33 -22.69
N HIS A 680 35.13 -7.36 -22.31
CA HIS A 680 35.31 -8.56 -23.13
C HIS A 680 35.20 -9.85 -22.29
N PRO A 681 34.08 -10.09 -21.58
CA PRO A 681 33.98 -11.19 -20.62
C PRO A 681 34.21 -12.57 -21.25
N PHE A 682 33.72 -12.79 -22.47
CA PHE A 682 33.82 -14.09 -23.17
C PHE A 682 35.18 -14.33 -23.84
N THR A 683 35.92 -13.27 -24.17
CA THR A 683 37.25 -13.39 -24.81
C THR A 683 38.38 -12.97 -23.87
N PHE A 684 38.06 -12.75 -22.59
CA PHE A 684 38.96 -12.22 -21.57
C PHE A 684 40.26 -13.01 -21.50
N VAL A 685 40.18 -14.33 -21.36
CA VAL A 685 41.32 -15.24 -21.14
C VAL A 685 42.37 -15.11 -22.26
N PHE A 686 41.93 -14.96 -23.51
CA PHE A 686 42.83 -14.82 -24.67
C PHE A 686 43.53 -13.46 -24.75
N ARG A 687 43.04 -12.46 -24.00
CA ARG A 687 43.51 -11.08 -24.05
C ARG A 687 44.33 -10.67 -22.83
N VAL A 688 44.30 -11.46 -21.74
CA VAL A 688 45.00 -11.16 -20.47
C VAL A 688 46.50 -10.94 -20.68
N TYR A 689 47.16 -11.84 -21.43
CA TYR A 689 48.62 -11.79 -21.61
C TYR A 689 49.08 -10.50 -22.27
N LYS A 690 48.36 -10.02 -23.29
CA LYS A 690 48.66 -8.77 -23.99
C LYS A 690 48.59 -7.57 -23.04
N VAL A 691 47.49 -7.45 -22.29
CA VAL A 691 47.29 -6.35 -21.33
C VAL A 691 48.32 -6.38 -20.20
N TYR A 692 48.67 -7.56 -19.71
CA TYR A 692 49.73 -7.70 -18.70
C TYR A 692 51.11 -7.24 -19.23
N LYS A 693 51.45 -7.64 -20.46
CA LYS A 693 52.72 -7.24 -21.11
C LYS A 693 52.80 -5.73 -21.34
N GLU A 694 51.72 -5.11 -21.82
CA GLU A 694 51.61 -3.67 -22.02
C GLU A 694 51.75 -2.90 -20.69
N TRP A 695 51.04 -3.33 -19.65
CA TRP A 695 51.15 -2.74 -18.31
C TRP A 695 52.56 -2.83 -17.74
N LYS A 696 53.21 -3.99 -17.85
CA LYS A 696 54.57 -4.21 -17.36
C LYS A 696 55.59 -3.33 -18.09
N ASN A 697 55.44 -3.15 -19.40
CA ASN A 697 56.32 -2.29 -20.19
C ASN A 697 56.16 -0.80 -19.85
N ASN A 698 54.96 -0.36 -19.47
CA ASN A 698 54.71 1.02 -19.07
C ASN A 698 55.31 1.35 -17.69
N ILE A 699 55.41 0.39 -16.77
CA ILE A 699 56.10 0.55 -15.47
C ILE A 699 57.61 0.69 -15.63
N ILE A 700 58.20 0.07 -16.65
CA ILE A 700 59.65 0.09 -16.88
C ILE A 700 60.10 1.40 -17.55
N LYS A 701 59.16 2.17 -18.12
CA LYS A 701 59.44 3.40 -18.91
C LYS A 701 59.07 4.72 -18.23
N GLY A 702 58.35 4.70 -17.12
CA GLY A 702 57.93 5.89 -16.36
C GLY A 702 58.26 5.73 -14.88
#